data_AF-A0A0W1A018-F1
#
_entry.id   AF-A0A0W1A018-F1
#
_cell.length_a   1.000
_cell.length_b   1.000
_cell.length_c   1.000
_cell.angle_alpha   90.00
_cell.angle_beta   90.00
_cell.angle_gamma   90.00
#
_symmetry.space_group_name_H-M   'P 1'
#
loop_
_entity.id
_entity.type
_entity.pdbx_description
1 polymer ?
#
loop_
_entity_poly.entity_id
_entity_poly.type
_entity_poly.pdbx_seq_one_letter_code
_entity_poly.pdbx_strand_id
1 'polypeptide(L)'
;MYQPYLETELEGLDSSKGSKNSAHEIHKVKCSMGKEKVRAFYKKNKNNEPLLSINEAAFSELARMLMPKSITPRHFLVQKAARGPITGVISQDIGSIINERDSIESTQFLAVDPITGTFKEVAITENSDIPYVFFHKLPHGYFYTLMRLREEGVVSIDMDSLASVLAVKYKLEEDDLHKGNFGFYVIKRVGKPPLIKFFTIDHDMLLANSVTSFIHFRLPNFSYTDTSFNITPEDLIRFPDLHDSKNHYWPTRKRLLVMTGDPKVYTNSEEMEAFKRLNTDPEFNHAKWKRFLKGILATDEMTRAALSLHLNKRNPKDLAKIQLISHAMNERIMQLRANLLSIPEFRNYINSGQGKADILDMIREFEEYITDVQDHFDLDPEQTKEGFQNELLDGIKELAKISSHSCDPDDKRAVKDGDTPLHIAIRIGQYRFEESEKAYSKYWSIPNSENKTAIEVAMDMAETCDAHCNRDVPALDPFAVIQDLLNRGAQRTPELDRLLERKGINIDTYFFNSKYYDEPVETYDDLKEIIAAIGNDSNLSLKTKKTIVIDVVRKNLNQLSSDDCARLRAELNGTSETSIAPEFLFISQLRSSLWIIRWIRGVYGMSSTRYELNSILDNRELQLGMEFCMAFFKPSMPARRDNNRETPTPIFSQ
;
A
#
# COMPACT_ATOMS: atom_id res chain seq x y z
N MET A 1 -12.36 25.50 0.69
CA MET A 1 -12.46 25.29 -0.77
C MET A 1 -11.26 24.44 -1.14
N TYR A 2 -11.47 23.19 -1.55
CA TYR A 2 -10.40 22.24 -1.87
C TYR A 2 -9.51 22.75 -2.99
N GLN A 3 -8.22 22.90 -2.69
CA GLN A 3 -7.19 23.07 -3.70
C GLN A 3 -6.32 21.81 -3.68
N PRO A 4 -6.43 20.92 -4.68
CA PRO A 4 -5.47 19.83 -4.81
C PRO A 4 -4.05 20.41 -4.99
N TYR A 5 -3.00 19.64 -4.72
CA TYR A 5 -1.60 20.03 -4.97
C TYR A 5 -1.33 20.14 -6.48
N LEU A 6 -1.91 21.15 -7.10
CA LEU A 6 -1.88 21.49 -8.51
C LEU A 6 -1.28 22.88 -8.67
N GLU A 7 -0.24 22.97 -9.49
CA GLU A 7 0.38 24.22 -9.90
C GLU A 7 0.04 24.50 -11.36
N THR A 8 -0.44 25.71 -11.65
CA THR A 8 -0.74 26.16 -13.03
C THR A 8 0.22 27.21 -13.55
N GLU A 9 1.03 27.83 -12.69
CA GLU A 9 1.90 28.95 -13.04
C GLU A 9 3.34 28.69 -12.60
N LEU A 10 4.25 28.60 -13.58
CA LEU A 10 5.69 28.43 -13.34
C LEU A 10 6.46 29.64 -13.82
N GLU A 11 7.27 30.22 -12.93
CA GLU A 11 8.21 31.28 -13.28
C GLU A 11 9.62 30.69 -13.51
N GLY A 12 10.30 31.17 -14.56
CA GLY A 12 11.71 30.87 -14.78
C GLY A 12 11.99 29.57 -15.56
N LEU A 13 11.13 29.19 -16.50
CA LEU A 13 11.39 28.09 -17.47
C LEU A 13 12.52 28.46 -18.46
N ASP A 14 13.75 28.68 -17.97
CA ASP A 14 14.94 28.90 -18.81
C ASP A 14 15.95 27.74 -18.68
N SER A 15 16.60 27.43 -19.81
CA SER A 15 17.61 26.38 -20.10
C SER A 15 17.50 25.06 -19.29
N SER A 16 17.06 23.99 -19.96
CA SER A 16 16.98 22.64 -19.37
C SER A 16 18.36 22.15 -18.89
N LYS A 17 18.41 21.55 -17.70
CA LYS A 17 19.53 20.70 -17.27
C LYS A 17 19.06 19.26 -17.36
N GLY A 18 19.25 18.63 -18.52
CA GLY A 18 18.94 17.23 -18.74
C GLY A 18 20.15 16.48 -19.32
N SER A 19 20.54 15.38 -18.67
CA SER A 19 21.41 14.40 -19.32
C SER A 19 20.58 13.63 -20.35
N LYS A 20 21.06 13.54 -21.61
CA LYS A 20 20.46 12.69 -22.66
C LYS A 20 20.24 11.23 -22.22
N ASN A 21 20.92 10.78 -21.16
CA ASN A 21 20.87 9.41 -20.66
C ASN A 21 19.78 9.14 -19.61
N SER A 22 19.16 10.17 -19.02
CA SER A 22 18.18 9.99 -17.92
C SER A 22 16.71 10.07 -18.32
N ALA A 23 16.43 10.43 -19.59
CA ALA A 23 15.10 10.70 -20.14
C ALA A 23 14.26 11.77 -19.38
N HIS A 24 14.81 12.42 -18.35
CA HIS A 24 14.17 13.48 -17.59
C HIS A 24 14.69 14.86 -18.01
N GLU A 25 13.76 15.74 -18.38
CA GLU A 25 14.00 17.17 -18.53
C GLU A 25 13.66 17.87 -17.21
N ILE A 26 14.68 18.46 -16.57
CA ILE A 26 14.55 19.12 -15.27
C ILE A 26 14.86 20.61 -15.43
N HIS A 27 14.00 21.43 -14.83
CA HIS A 27 14.10 22.89 -14.82
C HIS A 27 14.08 23.40 -13.38
N LYS A 28 14.89 24.42 -13.08
CA LYS A 28 14.73 25.18 -11.84
C LYS A 28 13.62 26.19 -12.05
N VAL A 29 12.65 26.23 -11.15
CA VAL A 29 11.49 27.13 -11.25
C VAL A 29 11.22 27.80 -9.92
N LYS A 30 10.42 28.87 -9.95
CA LYS A 30 9.72 29.37 -8.78
C LYS A 30 8.22 29.06 -8.94
N CYS A 31 7.61 28.54 -7.89
CA CYS A 31 6.18 28.25 -7.85
C CYS A 31 5.57 28.74 -6.53
N SER A 32 4.25 28.91 -6.52
CA SER A 32 3.50 29.44 -5.39
C SER A 32 3.00 28.30 -4.51
N MET A 33 3.83 27.85 -3.55
CA MET A 33 3.38 26.85 -2.58
C MET A 33 2.63 27.55 -1.45
N GLY A 34 1.30 27.64 -1.56
CA GLY A 34 0.45 28.38 -0.62
C GLY A 34 0.56 29.90 -0.81
N LYS A 35 0.97 30.64 0.23
CA LYS A 35 1.16 32.11 0.18
C LYS A 35 2.58 32.52 -0.22
N GLU A 36 3.52 31.58 -0.29
CA GLU A 36 4.93 31.87 -0.50
C GLU A 36 5.41 31.41 -1.87
N LYS A 37 6.28 32.22 -2.49
CA LYS A 37 7.01 31.80 -3.68
C LYS A 37 8.26 31.05 -3.25
N VAL A 38 8.31 29.76 -3.57
CA VAL A 38 9.45 28.90 -3.20
C VAL A 38 10.19 28.45 -4.45
N ARG A 39 11.50 28.22 -4.28
CA ARG A 39 12.31 27.55 -5.30
C ARG A 39 11.96 26.08 -5.35
N ALA A 40 11.92 25.55 -6.57
CA ALA A 40 11.60 24.16 -6.80
C ALA A 40 12.23 23.63 -8.09
N PHE A 41 12.16 22.32 -8.28
CA PHE A 41 12.59 21.61 -9.48
C PHE A 41 11.38 21.06 -10.21
N TYR A 42 11.12 21.55 -11.42
CA TYR A 42 10.13 20.99 -12.32
C TYR A 42 10.73 19.84 -13.13
N LYS A 43 10.15 18.66 -12.98
CA LYS A 43 10.42 17.48 -13.80
C LYS A 43 9.27 17.32 -14.79
N LYS A 44 9.57 17.44 -16.08
CA LYS A 44 8.59 17.18 -17.14
C LYS A 44 8.23 15.69 -17.18
N ASN A 45 7.02 15.37 -17.64
CA ASN A 45 6.56 14.00 -17.85
C ASN A 45 7.62 13.16 -18.61
N LYS A 46 8.15 12.14 -17.93
CA LYS A 46 9.08 11.16 -18.51
C LYS A 46 8.38 10.46 -19.69
N ASN A 47 9.03 10.43 -20.85
CA ASN A 47 8.45 9.88 -22.09
C ASN A 47 7.09 10.48 -22.52
N ASN A 48 6.77 11.71 -22.08
CA ASN A 48 5.45 12.33 -22.22
C ASN A 48 4.31 11.55 -21.54
N GLU A 49 4.61 10.70 -20.55
CA GLU A 49 3.62 9.92 -19.81
C GLU A 49 3.24 10.60 -18.48
N PRO A 50 2.04 11.23 -18.38
CA PRO A 50 1.65 11.96 -17.17
C PRO A 50 1.47 11.05 -15.97
N LEU A 51 1.14 9.77 -16.21
CA LEU A 51 0.93 8.79 -15.15
C LEU A 51 2.16 8.62 -14.24
N LEU A 52 3.37 8.76 -14.80
CA LEU A 52 4.62 8.66 -14.06
C LEU A 52 4.79 9.82 -13.07
N SER A 53 4.50 11.05 -13.50
CA SER A 53 4.52 12.22 -12.61
C SER A 53 3.43 12.16 -11.53
N ILE A 54 2.22 11.67 -11.87
CA ILE A 54 1.15 11.43 -10.90
C ILE A 54 1.58 10.40 -9.85
N ASN A 55 2.23 9.31 -10.27
CA ASN A 55 2.77 8.32 -9.34
C ASN A 55 3.88 8.89 -8.47
N GLU A 56 4.84 9.61 -9.05
CA GLU A 56 5.94 10.21 -8.29
C GLU A 56 5.41 11.14 -7.18
N ALA A 57 4.41 11.97 -7.48
CA ALA A 57 3.78 12.85 -6.50
C ALA A 57 3.06 12.05 -5.39
N ALA A 58 2.21 11.10 -5.78
CA ALA A 58 1.47 10.26 -4.83
C ALA A 58 2.39 9.41 -3.94
N PHE A 59 3.44 8.82 -4.52
CA PHE A 59 4.42 8.01 -3.81
C PHE A 59 5.31 8.85 -2.89
N SER A 60 5.67 10.06 -3.32
CA SER A 60 6.40 11.00 -2.45
C SER A 60 5.56 11.43 -1.26
N GLU A 61 4.24 11.59 -1.43
CA GLU A 61 3.33 11.92 -0.34
C GLU A 61 3.22 10.78 0.68
N LEU A 62 3.11 9.53 0.21
CA LEU A 62 3.17 8.36 1.09
C LEU A 62 4.49 8.26 1.85
N ALA A 63 5.61 8.53 1.19
CA ALA A 63 6.92 8.57 1.85
C ALA A 63 6.96 9.65 2.93
N ARG A 64 6.45 10.85 2.63
CA ARG A 64 6.42 11.99 3.55
C ARG A 64 5.56 11.74 4.79
N MET A 65 4.40 11.07 4.63
CA MET A 65 3.54 10.65 5.74
C MET A 65 4.29 9.71 6.71
N LEU A 66 5.17 8.85 6.20
CA LEU A 66 5.84 7.81 6.99
C LEU A 66 7.20 8.26 7.55
N MET A 67 7.84 9.24 6.94
CA MET A 67 9.09 9.83 7.43
C MET A 67 8.80 10.93 8.45
N PRO A 68 9.77 11.29 9.31
CA PRO A 68 9.79 12.58 9.98
C PRO A 68 9.66 13.75 9.01
N LYS A 69 9.14 14.86 9.53
CA LYS A 69 8.98 16.09 8.79
C LYS A 69 10.30 16.51 8.13
N SER A 70 10.21 16.95 6.88
CA SER A 70 11.30 17.55 6.11
C SER A 70 12.54 16.64 5.87
N ILE A 71 12.36 15.31 5.84
CA ILE A 71 13.36 14.36 5.31
C ILE A 71 13.25 14.19 3.78
N THR A 72 12.07 14.46 3.23
CA THR A 72 11.79 14.41 1.78
C THR A 72 11.00 15.64 1.36
N PRO A 73 11.22 16.18 0.14
CA PRO A 73 10.49 17.34 -0.33
C PRO A 73 9.02 17.09 -0.63
N ARG A 74 8.23 18.16 -0.51
CA ARG A 74 6.86 18.19 -1.02
C ARG A 74 6.89 18.14 -2.55
N HIS A 75 5.92 17.46 -3.11
CA HIS A 75 5.74 17.38 -4.55
C HIS A 75 4.40 17.99 -4.94
N PHE A 76 4.31 18.54 -6.15
CA PHE A 76 3.08 19.14 -6.68
C PHE A 76 2.94 18.77 -8.15
N LEU A 77 1.74 18.45 -8.59
CA LEU A 77 1.52 18.19 -10.01
C LEU A 77 1.36 19.50 -10.78
N VAL A 78 1.90 19.54 -12.00
CA VAL A 78 1.82 20.74 -12.85
C VAL A 78 0.78 20.54 -13.94
N GLN A 79 -0.13 21.50 -14.10
CA GLN A 79 -1.11 21.53 -15.19
C GLN A 79 -0.87 22.74 -16.10
N LYS A 80 -1.05 22.54 -17.41
CA LYS A 80 -0.87 23.61 -18.40
C LYS A 80 -1.87 24.77 -18.26
N ALA A 81 -3.07 24.48 -17.77
CA ALA A 81 -4.16 25.41 -17.54
C ALA A 81 -5.15 24.76 -16.57
N ALA A 82 -6.10 25.53 -16.01
CA ALA A 82 -7.17 24.98 -15.19
C ALA A 82 -7.91 23.87 -15.96
N ARG A 83 -7.89 22.63 -15.44
CA ARG A 83 -8.44 21.42 -16.09
C ARG A 83 -7.69 20.93 -17.34
N GLY A 84 -6.46 21.41 -17.55
CA GLY A 84 -5.57 20.95 -18.62
C GLY A 84 -4.84 19.65 -18.27
N PRO A 85 -4.12 19.04 -19.23
CA PRO A 85 -3.32 17.85 -18.97
C PRO A 85 -2.18 18.17 -18.00
N ILE A 86 -1.82 17.15 -17.21
CA ILE A 86 -0.63 17.18 -16.34
C ILE A 86 0.61 17.19 -17.23
N THR A 87 1.51 18.14 -17.02
CA THR A 87 2.74 18.31 -17.84
C THR A 87 4.00 17.82 -17.13
N GLY A 88 3.93 17.66 -15.81
CA GLY A 88 5.03 17.16 -15.00
C GLY A 88 4.71 17.22 -13.51
N VAL A 89 5.77 17.12 -12.72
CA VAL A 89 5.76 17.22 -11.26
C VAL A 89 6.83 18.19 -10.80
N ILE A 90 6.55 18.92 -9.74
CA ILE A 90 7.51 19.80 -9.06
C ILE A 90 7.92 19.15 -7.76
N SER A 91 9.20 19.28 -7.43
CA SER A 91 9.77 18.90 -6.14
C SER A 91 10.32 20.15 -5.46
N GLN A 92 9.92 20.41 -4.23
CA GLN A 92 10.44 21.54 -3.44
C GLN A 92 11.97 21.48 -3.34
N ASP A 93 12.63 22.64 -3.35
CA ASP A 93 14.09 22.70 -3.22
C ASP A 93 14.57 22.13 -1.87
N ILE A 94 15.68 21.39 -1.91
CA ILE A 94 16.23 20.70 -0.73
C ILE A 94 16.66 21.68 0.36
N GLY A 95 17.18 22.86 -0.02
CA GLY A 95 17.55 23.88 0.96
C GLY A 95 16.32 24.35 1.76
N SER A 96 15.17 24.47 1.11
CA SER A 96 13.93 24.87 1.79
C SER A 96 13.49 23.85 2.84
N ILE A 97 13.54 22.55 2.53
CA ILE A 97 13.16 21.52 3.51
C ILE A 97 14.18 21.42 4.64
N ILE A 98 15.47 21.64 4.36
CA ILE A 98 16.48 21.67 5.41
C ILE A 98 16.22 22.85 6.33
N ASN A 99 15.87 24.03 5.82
CA ASN A 99 15.52 25.19 6.63
C ASN A 99 14.24 24.96 7.47
N GLU A 100 13.24 24.26 6.93
CA GLU A 100 12.05 23.85 7.70
C GLU A 100 12.40 22.92 8.87
N ARG A 101 13.42 22.07 8.69
CA ARG A 101 13.88 21.12 9.71
C ARG A 101 14.81 21.74 10.74
N ASP A 102 15.74 22.57 10.27
CA ASP A 102 16.80 23.23 11.03
C ASP A 102 16.92 24.67 10.50
N SER A 103 16.32 25.64 11.21
CA SER A 103 16.23 27.02 10.73
C SER A 103 17.63 27.68 10.58
N ILE A 104 17.85 28.35 9.43
CA ILE A 104 19.07 29.13 9.14
C ILE A 104 19.31 30.26 10.13
N GLU A 105 18.28 30.72 10.83
CA GLU A 105 18.39 31.78 11.85
C GLU A 105 19.02 31.28 13.16
N SER A 106 18.93 29.97 13.41
CA SER A 106 19.32 29.35 14.69
C SER A 106 20.37 28.25 14.55
N THR A 107 20.67 27.82 13.32
CA THR A 107 21.55 26.68 13.05
C THR A 107 22.78 27.09 12.27
N GLN A 108 23.95 26.67 12.76
CA GLN A 108 25.19 26.83 12.03
C GLN A 108 25.46 25.60 11.14
N PHE A 109 25.45 25.80 9.82
CA PHE A 109 25.69 24.75 8.83
C PHE A 109 27.17 24.61 8.47
N LEU A 110 27.57 23.39 8.09
CA LEU A 110 28.92 23.08 7.64
C LEU A 110 28.90 22.49 6.23
N ALA A 111 29.76 23.00 5.35
CA ALA A 111 30.06 22.36 4.08
C ALA A 111 31.06 21.22 4.28
N VAL A 112 30.86 20.15 3.53
CA VAL A 112 31.75 19.00 3.48
C VAL A 112 32.73 19.12 2.33
N ASP A 113 34.00 18.94 2.62
CA ASP A 113 35.03 18.74 1.60
C ASP A 113 34.97 17.27 1.14
N PRO A 114 34.61 17.02 -0.13
CA PRO A 114 34.40 15.66 -0.63
C PRO A 114 35.71 14.85 -0.71
N ILE A 115 36.87 15.51 -0.76
CA ILE A 115 38.19 14.86 -0.87
C ILE A 115 38.73 14.54 0.51
N THR A 116 38.75 15.54 1.40
CA THR A 116 39.39 15.41 2.72
C THR A 116 38.45 14.89 3.79
N GLY A 117 37.13 14.95 3.57
CA GLY A 117 36.13 14.64 4.58
C GLY A 117 36.04 15.68 5.71
N THR A 118 36.70 16.83 5.55
CA THR A 118 36.68 17.91 6.54
C THR A 118 35.44 18.77 6.42
N PHE A 119 35.07 19.43 7.52
CA PHE A 119 33.90 20.29 7.59
C PHE A 119 34.33 21.75 7.74
N LYS A 120 33.71 22.65 6.97
CA LYS A 120 33.99 24.08 6.98
C LYS A 120 32.72 24.87 7.23
N GLU A 121 32.80 25.87 8.09
CA GLU A 121 31.71 26.80 8.32
C GLU A 121 31.43 27.62 7.07
N VAL A 122 30.15 27.83 6.78
CA VAL A 122 29.69 28.63 5.65
C VAL A 122 28.69 29.65 6.15
N ALA A 123 28.79 30.88 5.65
CA ALA A 123 27.79 31.91 5.90
C ALA A 123 26.54 31.60 5.06
N ILE A 124 25.40 31.48 5.73
CA ILE A 124 24.11 31.15 5.11
C ILE A 124 23.21 32.38 5.23
N THR A 125 22.74 32.91 4.12
CA THR A 125 21.83 34.06 4.09
C THR A 125 20.46 33.72 3.53
N GLU A 126 20.38 32.66 2.72
CA GLU A 126 19.14 32.13 2.17
C GLU A 126 19.20 30.60 2.01
N ASN A 127 18.04 29.97 1.77
CA ASN A 127 17.92 28.51 1.69
C ASN A 127 18.87 27.85 0.66
N SER A 128 19.22 28.52 -0.45
CA SER A 128 20.14 27.97 -1.47
C SER A 128 21.58 27.92 -1.02
N ASP A 129 21.93 28.68 0.00
CA ASP A 129 23.30 28.71 0.53
C ASP A 129 23.57 27.48 1.40
N ILE A 130 22.51 26.80 1.87
CA ILE A 130 22.61 25.64 2.76
C ILE A 130 23.40 24.53 2.05
N PRO A 131 24.57 24.13 2.59
CA PRO A 131 25.36 23.08 2.01
C PRO A 131 24.74 21.71 2.29
N TYR A 132 24.46 20.97 1.22
CA TYR A 132 24.08 19.57 1.27
C TYR A 132 24.79 18.81 0.16
N VAL A 133 24.88 17.48 0.29
CA VAL A 133 25.54 16.63 -0.70
C VAL A 133 24.80 15.32 -0.90
N PHE A 134 24.77 14.85 -2.14
CA PHE A 134 24.34 13.50 -2.49
C PHE A 134 25.53 12.55 -2.52
N PHE A 135 25.34 11.29 -2.15
CA PHE A 135 26.42 10.29 -2.14
C PHE A 135 27.11 10.12 -3.50
N HIS A 136 26.41 10.32 -4.62
CA HIS A 136 27.00 10.20 -5.97
C HIS A 136 27.96 11.36 -6.32
N LYS A 137 27.98 12.42 -5.51
CA LYS A 137 28.93 13.55 -5.65
C LYS A 137 30.19 13.35 -4.79
N LEU A 138 30.24 12.28 -4.00
CA LEU A 138 31.33 11.94 -3.11
C LEU A 138 32.13 10.78 -3.70
N PRO A 139 33.40 10.59 -3.29
CA PRO A 139 34.16 9.40 -3.64
C PRO A 139 33.41 8.10 -3.31
N HIS A 140 33.61 7.04 -4.10
CA HIS A 140 33.12 5.71 -3.72
C HIS A 140 33.71 5.30 -2.36
N GLY A 141 32.91 4.66 -1.50
CA GLY A 141 33.36 4.36 -0.15
C GLY A 141 32.96 5.40 0.91
N TYR A 142 32.40 6.55 0.53
CA TYR A 142 32.29 7.68 1.48
C TYR A 142 31.44 7.40 2.72
N PHE A 143 30.38 6.57 2.63
CA PHE A 143 29.62 6.20 3.82
C PHE A 143 30.49 5.46 4.86
N TYR A 144 31.44 4.63 4.42
CA TYR A 144 32.42 4.02 5.31
C TYR A 144 33.30 5.09 6.01
N THR A 145 33.74 6.11 5.27
CA THR A 145 34.46 7.25 5.86
C THR A 145 33.62 7.95 6.94
N LEU A 146 32.32 8.18 6.69
CA LEU A 146 31.44 8.80 7.68
C LEU A 146 31.31 7.95 8.96
N MET A 147 31.15 6.64 8.80
CA MET A 147 31.05 5.73 9.95
C MET A 147 32.36 5.70 10.75
N ARG A 148 33.52 5.69 10.09
CA ARG A 148 34.82 5.78 10.75
C ARG A 148 34.98 7.10 11.53
N LEU A 149 34.58 8.23 10.94
CA LEU A 149 34.62 9.53 11.63
C LEU A 149 33.70 9.57 12.86
N ARG A 150 32.57 8.84 12.83
CA ARG A 150 31.70 8.67 14.01
C ARG A 150 32.38 7.84 15.09
N GLU A 151 33.00 6.71 14.71
CA GLU A 151 33.74 5.85 15.64
C GLU A 151 34.91 6.59 16.31
N GLU A 152 35.55 7.50 15.58
CA GLU A 152 36.61 8.39 16.08
C GLU A 152 36.08 9.58 16.92
N GLY A 153 34.75 9.73 17.05
CA GLY A 153 34.12 10.83 17.79
C GLY A 153 34.23 12.20 17.11
N VAL A 154 34.66 12.25 15.85
CA VAL A 154 34.81 13.49 15.06
C VAL A 154 33.46 14.02 14.62
N VAL A 155 32.51 13.13 14.34
CA VAL A 155 31.13 13.46 14.00
C VAL A 155 30.14 12.61 14.79
N SER A 156 28.89 13.02 14.75
CA SER A 156 27.75 12.21 15.14
C SER A 156 26.81 12.04 13.96
N ILE A 157 26.05 10.96 13.96
CA ILE A 157 25.12 10.59 12.89
C ILE A 157 23.72 10.60 13.49
N ASP A 158 22.80 11.30 12.85
CA ASP A 158 21.38 11.22 13.15
C ASP A 158 20.84 9.89 12.61
N MET A 159 20.99 8.84 13.43
CA MET A 159 20.57 7.48 13.11
C MET A 159 19.06 7.39 12.83
N ASP A 160 18.27 8.29 13.39
CA ASP A 160 16.84 8.36 13.16
C ASP A 160 16.50 8.77 11.73
N SER A 161 17.17 9.80 11.20
CA SER A 161 17.01 10.18 9.79
C SER A 161 17.54 9.12 8.82
N LEU A 162 18.66 8.46 9.14
CA LEU A 162 19.22 7.38 8.35
C LEU A 162 18.28 6.16 8.30
N ALA A 163 17.83 5.70 9.47
CA ALA A 163 16.88 4.60 9.59
C ALA A 163 15.55 4.92 8.91
N SER A 164 15.09 6.18 8.98
CA SER A 164 13.85 6.59 8.33
C SER A 164 13.92 6.44 6.81
N VAL A 165 15.00 6.92 6.18
CA VAL A 165 15.17 6.77 4.72
C VAL A 165 15.16 5.29 4.35
N LEU A 166 15.98 4.47 5.01
CA LEU A 166 16.09 3.05 4.69
C LEU A 166 14.76 2.32 4.95
N ALA A 167 14.17 2.46 6.13
CA ALA A 167 12.98 1.70 6.52
C ALA A 167 11.77 2.02 5.63
N VAL A 168 11.55 3.29 5.29
CA VAL A 168 10.42 3.70 4.43
C VAL A 168 10.64 3.22 3.00
N LYS A 169 11.86 3.33 2.45
CA LYS A 169 12.16 2.83 1.11
C LYS A 169 12.03 1.30 1.03
N TYR A 170 12.45 0.56 2.05
CA TYR A 170 12.21 -0.89 2.14
C TYR A 170 10.72 -1.22 2.21
N LYS A 171 9.98 -0.58 3.13
CA LYS A 171 8.53 -0.77 3.30
C LYS A 171 7.79 -0.52 1.98
N LEU A 172 8.12 0.56 1.27
CA LEU A 172 7.47 0.96 0.03
C LEU A 172 8.08 0.33 -1.23
N GLU A 173 8.78 -0.81 -1.12
CA GLU A 173 9.31 -1.56 -2.27
C GLU A 173 10.18 -0.71 -3.22
N GLU A 174 10.98 0.23 -2.70
CA GLU A 174 11.83 1.09 -3.53
C GLU A 174 12.85 0.28 -4.32
N ASP A 175 12.83 0.37 -5.64
CA ASP A 175 13.80 -0.30 -6.50
C ASP A 175 14.91 0.64 -7.00
N ASP A 176 14.88 1.94 -6.68
CA ASP A 176 15.81 2.97 -7.17
C ASP A 176 16.51 3.81 -6.07
N LEU A 177 16.82 3.23 -4.90
CA LEU A 177 17.58 3.88 -3.83
C LEU A 177 19.09 4.02 -4.15
N HIS A 178 19.42 4.59 -5.30
CA HIS A 178 20.80 4.82 -5.71
C HIS A 178 21.39 6.07 -5.00
N LYS A 179 22.72 6.24 -5.02
CA LYS A 179 23.45 7.34 -4.35
C LYS A 179 23.11 8.77 -4.81
N GLY A 180 22.27 8.87 -5.83
CA GLY A 180 21.78 10.14 -6.38
C GLY A 180 20.47 10.59 -5.78
N ASN A 181 19.75 9.67 -5.13
CA ASN A 181 18.48 9.90 -4.47
C ASN A 181 18.65 9.99 -2.95
N PHE A 182 19.87 9.74 -2.46
CA PHE A 182 20.21 9.71 -1.04
C PHE A 182 21.35 10.69 -0.72
N GLY A 183 21.15 11.56 0.26
CA GLY A 183 22.09 12.61 0.62
C GLY A 183 22.05 12.99 2.10
N PHE A 184 22.93 13.91 2.47
CA PHE A 184 23.01 14.44 3.83
C PHE A 184 23.46 15.92 3.86
N TYR A 185 23.24 16.55 5.01
CA TYR A 185 23.78 17.85 5.38
C TYR A 185 24.37 17.78 6.80
N VAL A 186 25.13 18.81 7.19
CA VAL A 186 25.88 18.81 8.45
C VAL A 186 25.59 20.09 9.23
N ILE A 187 25.26 19.93 10.51
CA ILE A 187 25.06 21.03 11.44
C ILE A 187 26.11 21.00 12.55
N LYS A 188 26.59 22.17 12.96
CA LYS A 188 27.47 22.32 14.11
C LYS A 188 26.64 22.38 15.39
N ARG A 189 27.13 21.75 16.46
CA ARG A 189 26.49 21.76 17.77
C ARG A 189 27.47 22.30 18.82
N VAL A 190 26.99 23.18 19.70
CA VAL A 190 27.83 23.76 20.75
C VAL A 190 28.32 22.65 21.69
N GLY A 191 29.64 22.54 21.85
CA GLY A 191 30.27 21.57 22.74
C GLY A 191 30.08 20.10 22.36
N LYS A 192 29.60 19.80 21.14
CA LYS A 192 29.38 18.44 20.65
C LYS A 192 29.94 18.27 19.23
N PRO A 193 30.28 17.04 18.82
CA PRO A 193 30.64 16.77 17.42
C PRO A 193 29.53 17.25 16.46
N PRO A 194 29.90 17.72 15.25
CA PRO A 194 28.95 17.99 14.18
C PRO A 194 27.97 16.84 13.98
N LEU A 195 26.73 17.16 13.65
CA LEU A 195 25.68 16.17 13.41
C LEU A 195 25.39 16.07 11.92
N ILE A 196 25.51 14.85 11.39
CA ILE A 196 25.15 14.50 10.02
C ILE A 196 23.68 14.06 10.01
N LYS A 197 22.87 14.69 9.16
CA LYS A 197 21.44 14.38 8.99
C LYS A 197 21.15 14.01 7.55
N PHE A 198 20.32 12.98 7.35
CA PHE A 198 20.04 12.40 6.04
C PHE A 198 18.70 12.87 5.48
N PHE A 199 18.62 12.89 4.15
CA PHE A 199 17.41 13.16 3.38
C PHE A 199 17.37 12.29 2.12
N THR A 200 16.19 12.16 1.54
CA THR A 200 15.99 11.42 0.28
C THR A 200 15.10 12.19 -0.66
N ILE A 201 15.28 11.95 -1.96
CA ILE A 201 14.42 12.45 -3.03
C ILE A 201 14.04 11.29 -3.95
N ASP A 202 13.23 11.61 -4.97
CA ASP A 202 12.87 10.73 -6.09
C ASP A 202 12.18 9.44 -5.66
N HIS A 203 10.87 9.38 -5.88
CA HIS A 203 10.00 8.27 -5.47
C HIS A 203 9.27 7.65 -6.66
N ASP A 204 9.75 7.86 -7.90
CA ASP A 204 9.10 7.36 -9.12
C ASP A 204 9.07 5.82 -9.23
N MET A 205 9.89 5.13 -8.43
CA MET A 205 10.06 3.67 -8.40
C MET A 205 9.62 3.01 -7.09
N LEU A 206 8.84 3.70 -6.23
CA LEU A 206 8.15 3.04 -5.12
C LEU A 206 7.06 2.08 -5.61
N LEU A 207 6.68 1.14 -4.74
CA LEU A 207 5.74 0.05 -5.01
C LEU A 207 6.14 -0.69 -6.31
N ALA A 208 7.44 -0.98 -6.45
CA ALA A 208 8.05 -1.50 -7.66
C ALA A 208 7.38 -2.77 -8.17
N ASN A 209 6.96 -3.64 -7.26
CA ASN A 209 6.30 -4.90 -7.59
C ASN A 209 4.78 -4.75 -7.63
N SER A 210 4.22 -3.97 -6.72
CA SER A 210 2.77 -3.89 -6.51
C SER A 210 2.06 -2.94 -7.47
N VAL A 211 2.73 -1.88 -7.96
CA VAL A 211 2.13 -0.84 -8.82
C VAL A 211 3.01 -0.49 -10.01
N THR A 212 4.28 -0.15 -9.78
CA THR A 212 5.16 0.40 -10.82
C THR A 212 5.54 -0.63 -11.89
N SER A 213 5.47 -1.92 -11.57
CA SER A 213 5.70 -3.02 -12.50
C SER A 213 4.82 -3.02 -13.75
N PHE A 214 3.65 -2.38 -13.67
CA PHE A 214 2.66 -2.41 -14.75
C PHE A 214 2.82 -1.27 -15.75
N ILE A 215 3.71 -0.32 -15.49
CA ILE A 215 3.76 0.97 -16.19
C ILE A 215 5.16 1.32 -16.69
N HIS A 216 6.21 0.83 -16.02
CA HIS A 216 7.59 1.13 -16.35
C HIS A 216 8.30 -0.18 -16.70
N PHE A 217 9.23 -0.14 -17.66
CA PHE A 217 10.03 -1.30 -18.06
C PHE A 217 11.47 -1.18 -17.57
N ARG A 218 12.01 -2.23 -16.91
CA ARG A 218 13.43 -2.36 -16.57
C ARG A 218 13.91 -3.80 -16.76
N LEU A 219 15.07 -3.96 -17.38
CA LEU A 219 15.68 -5.27 -17.63
C LEU A 219 15.93 -6.15 -16.37
N PRO A 220 16.35 -5.61 -15.21
CA PRO A 220 16.53 -6.43 -14.00
C PRO A 220 15.25 -7.15 -13.56
N ASN A 221 14.08 -6.58 -13.89
CA ASN A 221 12.79 -7.03 -13.38
C ASN A 221 12.31 -8.34 -14.02
N PHE A 222 12.95 -8.80 -15.11
CA PHE A 222 12.73 -10.15 -15.65
C PHE A 222 13.15 -11.27 -14.69
N SER A 223 14.07 -10.97 -13.76
CA SER A 223 14.50 -11.92 -12.72
C SER A 223 13.61 -11.88 -11.48
N TYR A 224 12.64 -10.97 -11.45
CA TYR A 224 11.76 -10.80 -10.30
C TYR A 224 10.57 -11.75 -10.34
N THR A 225 10.25 -12.29 -9.18
CA THR A 225 9.09 -13.13 -8.90
C THR A 225 8.15 -12.35 -7.97
N ASP A 226 6.94 -12.86 -7.75
CA ASP A 226 5.98 -12.26 -6.80
C ASP A 226 6.54 -12.10 -5.38
N THR A 227 7.55 -12.90 -5.03
CA THR A 227 8.20 -12.90 -3.72
C THR A 227 9.44 -12.00 -3.64
N SER A 228 9.84 -11.36 -4.75
CA SER A 228 11.08 -10.58 -4.83
C SER A 228 11.15 -9.41 -3.85
N PHE A 229 10.02 -8.90 -3.37
CA PHE A 229 9.97 -7.76 -2.44
C PHE A 229 9.29 -8.13 -1.11
N ASN A 230 9.16 -9.43 -0.81
CA ASN A 230 8.56 -9.88 0.44
C ASN A 230 9.33 -9.31 1.63
N ILE A 231 8.59 -8.89 2.65
CA ILE A 231 9.19 -8.61 3.96
C ILE A 231 9.39 -9.93 4.69
N THR A 232 10.58 -10.17 5.20
CA THR A 232 10.91 -11.38 5.95
C THR A 232 11.49 -11.03 7.32
N PRO A 233 11.39 -11.94 8.32
CA PRO A 233 11.97 -11.68 9.63
C PRO A 233 13.49 -11.54 9.55
N GLU A 234 14.15 -12.28 8.66
CA GLU A 234 15.60 -12.24 8.46
C GLU A 234 16.06 -10.85 8.00
N ASP A 235 15.41 -10.29 6.98
CA ASP A 235 15.71 -8.94 6.48
C ASP A 235 15.49 -7.87 7.56
N LEU A 236 14.45 -8.01 8.40
CA LEU A 236 14.14 -7.05 9.48
C LEU A 236 15.16 -7.13 10.63
N ILE A 237 15.55 -8.35 11.03
CA ILE A 237 16.56 -8.58 12.07
C ILE A 237 17.90 -8.00 11.62
N ARG A 238 18.35 -8.35 10.40
CA ARG A 238 19.65 -7.92 9.85
C ARG A 238 19.65 -6.56 9.18
N PHE A 239 18.52 -5.87 9.18
CA PHE A 239 18.35 -4.62 8.44
C PHE A 239 19.47 -3.61 8.75
N PRO A 240 20.09 -2.98 7.74
CA PRO A 240 19.67 -2.94 6.33
C PRO A 240 20.36 -3.96 5.41
N ASP A 241 20.97 -5.03 5.95
CA ASP A 241 21.54 -6.12 5.16
C ASP A 241 20.42 -7.02 4.62
N LEU A 242 19.95 -6.76 3.39
CA LEU A 242 18.84 -7.49 2.77
C LEU A 242 19.35 -8.77 2.09
N HIS A 243 18.80 -9.91 2.52
CA HIS A 243 19.09 -11.24 1.98
C HIS A 243 17.98 -11.73 1.06
N ASP A 244 16.73 -11.56 1.49
CA ASP A 244 15.57 -12.10 0.79
C ASP A 244 15.04 -11.10 -0.25
N SER A 245 14.88 -9.83 0.13
CA SER A 245 14.35 -8.81 -0.76
C SER A 245 15.34 -8.43 -1.86
N LYS A 246 14.82 -8.26 -3.07
CA LYS A 246 15.58 -8.10 -4.31
C LYS A 246 15.69 -6.66 -4.80
N ASN A 247 15.42 -5.65 -3.96
CA ASN A 247 15.59 -4.23 -4.32
C ASN A 247 16.93 -4.00 -5.07
N HIS A 248 16.86 -3.46 -6.29
CA HIS A 248 17.99 -3.43 -7.22
C HIS A 248 19.08 -2.46 -6.78
N TYR A 249 18.69 -1.21 -6.52
CA TYR A 249 19.60 -0.18 -6.02
C TYR A 249 19.49 -0.10 -4.50
N TRP A 250 20.06 -1.09 -3.80
CA TRP A 250 20.09 -1.12 -2.35
C TRP A 250 21.52 -1.05 -1.79
N PRO A 251 21.80 -0.29 -0.70
CA PRO A 251 23.16 -0.04 -0.23
C PRO A 251 24.00 -1.28 0.13
N THR A 252 23.36 -2.38 0.55
CA THR A 252 24.04 -3.62 0.96
C THR A 252 24.10 -4.69 -0.13
N ARG A 253 23.56 -4.41 -1.33
CA ARG A 253 23.46 -5.40 -2.42
C ARG A 253 24.34 -5.01 -3.61
N LYS A 254 25.02 -6.01 -4.18
CA LYS A 254 25.77 -5.83 -5.43
C LYS A 254 24.80 -5.85 -6.59
N ARG A 255 24.91 -4.86 -7.47
CA ARG A 255 24.07 -4.77 -8.65
C ARG A 255 24.63 -5.65 -9.78
N LEU A 256 23.73 -6.33 -10.50
CA LEU A 256 24.03 -6.99 -11.77
C LEU A 256 23.83 -5.98 -12.93
N LEU A 257 24.69 -6.04 -13.95
CA LEU A 257 24.58 -5.23 -15.18
C LEU A 257 24.66 -3.70 -14.92
N VAL A 258 25.84 -3.23 -14.49
CA VAL A 258 26.15 -1.82 -14.25
C VAL A 258 27.22 -1.34 -15.22
N MET A 259 27.12 -0.09 -15.68
CA MET A 259 28.23 0.54 -16.39
C MET A 259 29.41 0.76 -15.43
N THR A 260 30.61 0.36 -15.83
CA THR A 260 31.84 0.60 -15.05
C THR A 260 31.99 2.09 -14.76
N GLY A 261 32.19 2.44 -13.49
CA GLY A 261 32.37 3.82 -13.06
C GLY A 261 31.09 4.63 -12.87
N ASP A 262 29.90 4.01 -12.86
CA ASP A 262 28.66 4.72 -12.51
C ASP A 262 28.69 5.21 -11.04
N PRO A 263 28.75 6.54 -10.79
CA PRO A 263 28.87 7.07 -9.43
C PRO A 263 27.59 6.92 -8.61
N LYS A 264 26.46 6.53 -9.25
CA LYS A 264 25.18 6.33 -8.56
C LYS A 264 25.11 5.00 -7.83
N VAL A 265 26.00 4.05 -8.12
CA VAL A 265 25.86 2.65 -7.67
C VAL A 265 26.77 2.36 -6.48
N TYR A 266 26.31 1.47 -5.59
CA TYR A 266 27.10 0.92 -4.50
C TYR A 266 27.99 -0.22 -5.03
N THR A 267 29.27 0.09 -5.24
CA THR A 267 30.26 -0.85 -5.78
C THR A 267 31.46 -1.07 -4.85
N ASN A 268 31.65 -0.19 -3.86
CA ASN A 268 32.75 -0.27 -2.91
C ASN A 268 32.38 -1.21 -1.76
N SER A 269 33.19 -2.26 -1.55
CA SER A 269 32.94 -3.27 -0.52
C SER A 269 32.94 -2.70 0.90
N GLU A 270 33.83 -1.76 1.23
CA GLU A 270 33.91 -1.19 2.58
C GLU A 270 32.67 -0.37 2.93
N GLU A 271 32.12 0.38 1.96
CA GLU A 271 30.86 1.11 2.09
C GLU A 271 29.68 0.17 2.25
N MET A 272 29.60 -0.90 1.46
CA MET A 272 28.55 -1.91 1.63
C MET A 272 28.63 -2.55 3.00
N GLU A 273 29.83 -2.94 3.45
CA GLU A 273 30.02 -3.51 4.80
C GLU A 273 29.72 -2.49 5.91
N ALA A 274 30.01 -1.20 5.71
CA ALA A 274 29.62 -0.15 6.66
C ALA A 274 28.09 -0.04 6.79
N PHE A 275 27.34 -0.14 5.69
CA PHE A 275 25.88 -0.23 5.76
C PHE A 275 25.41 -1.50 6.47
N LYS A 276 26.04 -2.66 6.21
CA LYS A 276 25.68 -3.91 6.89
C LYS A 276 25.90 -3.83 8.40
N ARG A 277 27.03 -3.25 8.85
CA ARG A 277 27.38 -3.10 10.27
C ARG A 277 26.35 -2.30 11.08
N LEU A 278 25.53 -1.47 10.44
CA LEU A 278 24.42 -0.77 11.10
C LEU A 278 23.48 -1.73 11.85
N ASN A 279 23.35 -2.99 11.41
CA ASN A 279 22.53 -3.99 12.08
C ASN A 279 23.03 -4.38 13.49
N THR A 280 24.27 -4.05 13.83
CA THR A 280 24.84 -4.23 15.17
C THR A 280 24.94 -2.93 15.97
N ASP A 281 24.61 -1.79 15.37
CA ASP A 281 24.67 -0.49 16.04
C ASP A 281 23.41 -0.28 16.91
N PRO A 282 23.54 -0.04 18.23
CA PRO A 282 22.38 0.10 19.12
C PRO A 282 21.49 1.31 18.79
N GLU A 283 22.08 2.46 18.43
CA GLU A 283 21.33 3.67 18.08
C GLU A 283 20.55 3.46 16.78
N PHE A 284 21.18 2.84 15.78
CA PHE A 284 20.51 2.49 14.53
C PHE A 284 19.41 1.45 14.75
N ASN A 285 19.63 0.42 15.55
CA ASN A 285 18.62 -0.60 15.81
C ASN A 285 17.40 -0.03 16.53
N HIS A 286 17.61 0.86 17.50
CA HIS A 286 16.51 1.61 18.13
C HIS A 286 15.75 2.43 17.09
N ALA A 287 16.45 3.26 16.31
CA ALA A 287 15.85 4.08 15.26
C ALA A 287 15.10 3.23 14.22
N LYS A 288 15.67 2.10 13.78
CA LYS A 288 15.04 1.13 12.88
C LYS A 288 13.70 0.65 13.43
N TRP A 289 13.66 0.20 14.68
CA TRP A 289 12.42 -0.30 15.27
C TRP A 289 11.36 0.79 15.40
N LYS A 290 11.75 2.00 15.80
CA LYS A 290 10.86 3.17 15.80
C LYS A 290 10.25 3.41 14.42
N ARG A 291 11.06 3.40 13.36
CA ARG A 291 10.61 3.70 11.99
C ARG A 291 9.75 2.58 11.39
N PHE A 292 10.04 1.32 11.69
CA PHE A 292 9.15 0.22 11.34
C PHE A 292 7.83 0.23 12.13
N LEU A 293 7.87 0.61 13.41
CA LEU A 293 6.68 0.78 14.24
C LEU A 293 5.77 1.89 13.67
N LYS A 294 6.32 3.06 13.31
CA LYS A 294 5.56 4.11 12.60
C LYS A 294 4.91 3.56 11.33
N GLY A 295 5.66 2.74 10.60
CA GLY A 295 5.19 2.04 9.42
C GLY A 295 3.91 1.23 9.64
N ILE A 296 3.82 0.44 10.71
CA ILE A 296 2.65 -0.42 10.97
C ILE A 296 1.50 0.29 11.67
N LEU A 297 1.72 1.52 12.16
CA LEU A 297 0.69 2.36 12.76
C LEU A 297 -0.07 3.23 11.74
N ALA A 298 0.47 3.41 10.53
CA ALA A 298 -0.23 4.12 9.46
C ALA A 298 -1.54 3.40 9.09
N THR A 299 -2.63 4.15 8.94
CA THR A 299 -3.96 3.59 8.70
C THR A 299 -4.37 3.68 7.22
N ASP A 300 -5.40 2.93 6.82
CA ASP A 300 -5.96 3.01 5.46
C ASP A 300 -6.53 4.41 5.19
N GLU A 301 -7.18 5.01 6.19
CA GLU A 301 -7.75 6.34 6.07
C GLU A 301 -6.66 7.39 5.84
N MET A 302 -5.57 7.36 6.62
CA MET A 302 -4.42 8.23 6.44
C MET A 302 -3.78 8.06 5.05
N THR A 303 -3.65 6.80 4.60
CA THR A 303 -3.10 6.48 3.28
C THR A 303 -3.96 7.07 2.16
N ARG A 304 -5.29 6.87 2.22
CA ARG A 304 -6.23 7.45 1.24
C ARG A 304 -6.25 8.96 1.28
N ALA A 305 -6.16 9.55 2.47
CA ALA A 305 -6.11 10.99 2.66
C ALA A 305 -4.85 11.58 2.02
N ALA A 306 -3.67 11.00 2.27
CA ALA A 306 -2.41 11.36 1.62
C ALA A 306 -2.50 11.30 0.09
N LEU A 307 -3.02 10.21 -0.46
CA LEU A 307 -3.18 10.05 -1.91
C LEU A 307 -4.14 11.08 -2.51
N SER A 308 -5.16 11.49 -1.75
CA SER A 308 -6.16 12.45 -2.21
C SER A 308 -5.62 13.86 -2.40
N LEU A 309 -4.44 14.18 -1.85
CA LEU A 309 -3.78 15.46 -2.11
C LEU A 309 -3.39 15.63 -3.59
N HIS A 310 -3.16 14.50 -4.27
CA HIS A 310 -2.67 14.43 -5.66
C HIS A 310 -3.66 13.79 -6.63
N LEU A 311 -4.66 13.07 -6.13
CA LEU A 311 -5.63 12.30 -6.89
C LEU A 311 -7.05 12.75 -6.52
N ASN A 312 -7.84 13.17 -7.51
CA ASN A 312 -9.17 13.66 -7.24
C ASN A 312 -10.15 12.50 -7.02
N LYS A 313 -10.61 12.29 -5.78
CA LYS A 313 -11.62 11.26 -5.43
C LYS A 313 -12.92 11.33 -6.25
N ARG A 314 -13.29 12.52 -6.76
CA ARG A 314 -14.46 12.72 -7.63
C ARG A 314 -14.17 12.36 -9.08
N ASN A 315 -12.90 12.32 -9.47
CA ASN A 315 -12.48 11.72 -10.73
C ASN A 315 -12.41 10.21 -10.53
N PRO A 316 -13.24 9.45 -11.24
CA PRO A 316 -13.30 8.03 -10.92
C PRO A 316 -12.05 7.21 -11.32
N LYS A 317 -11.27 7.65 -12.33
CA LYS A 317 -9.98 7.02 -12.66
C LYS A 317 -8.96 7.22 -11.54
N ASP A 318 -8.95 8.40 -10.95
CA ASP A 318 -8.12 8.73 -9.80
C ASP A 318 -8.57 7.93 -8.57
N LEU A 319 -9.89 7.79 -8.35
CA LEU A 319 -10.43 6.97 -7.27
C LEU A 319 -9.98 5.51 -7.35
N ALA A 320 -10.06 4.89 -8.54
CA ALA A 320 -9.57 3.52 -8.73
C ALA A 320 -8.06 3.41 -8.48
N LYS A 321 -7.30 4.45 -8.77
CA LYS A 321 -5.87 4.52 -8.48
C LYS A 321 -5.59 4.67 -6.99
N ILE A 322 -6.37 5.50 -6.27
CA ILE A 322 -6.32 5.58 -4.80
C ILE A 322 -6.57 4.19 -4.21
N GLN A 323 -7.60 3.48 -4.67
CA GLN A 323 -7.92 2.12 -4.21
C GLN A 323 -6.76 1.15 -4.47
N LEU A 324 -6.19 1.14 -5.69
CA LEU A 324 -5.08 0.27 -6.05
C LEU A 324 -3.86 0.48 -5.14
N ILE A 325 -3.46 1.75 -4.95
CA ILE A 325 -2.28 2.09 -4.15
C ILE A 325 -2.54 1.83 -2.66
N SER A 326 -3.72 2.17 -2.15
CA SER A 326 -4.07 1.94 -0.74
C SER A 326 -4.14 0.44 -0.43
N HIS A 327 -4.69 -0.37 -1.34
CA HIS A 327 -4.69 -1.82 -1.19
C HIS A 327 -3.27 -2.39 -1.16
N ALA A 328 -2.41 -1.99 -2.10
CA ALA A 328 -1.00 -2.41 -2.08
C ALA A 328 -0.28 -2.00 -0.77
N MET A 329 -0.55 -0.80 -0.27
CA MET A 329 0.00 -0.30 0.97
C MET A 329 -0.47 -1.10 2.20
N ASN A 330 -1.77 -1.43 2.27
CA ASN A 330 -2.34 -2.22 3.35
C ASN A 330 -1.74 -3.63 3.39
N GLU A 331 -1.63 -4.30 2.25
CA GLU A 331 -0.98 -5.62 2.17
C GLU A 331 0.47 -5.56 2.68
N ARG A 332 1.21 -4.48 2.34
CA ARG A 332 2.56 -4.25 2.85
C ARG A 332 2.60 -4.01 4.36
N ILE A 333 1.68 -3.23 4.90
CA ILE A 333 1.57 -2.97 6.34
C ILE A 333 1.27 -4.27 7.10
N MET A 334 0.35 -5.09 6.59
CA MET A 334 -0.01 -6.37 7.21
C MET A 334 1.16 -7.35 7.19
N GLN A 335 1.87 -7.46 6.06
CA GLN A 335 3.08 -8.26 5.99
C GLN A 335 4.15 -7.76 6.98
N LEU A 336 4.38 -6.44 7.02
CA LEU A 336 5.34 -5.85 7.95
C LEU A 336 4.96 -6.17 9.41
N ARG A 337 3.69 -6.01 9.76
CA ARG A 337 3.17 -6.26 11.11
C ARG A 337 3.32 -7.72 11.52
N ALA A 338 2.92 -8.66 10.68
CA ALA A 338 3.04 -10.09 10.97
C ALA A 338 4.50 -10.53 11.15
N ASN A 339 5.40 -10.06 10.28
CA ASN A 339 6.83 -10.36 10.40
C ASN A 339 7.47 -9.71 11.63
N LEU A 340 7.18 -8.44 11.91
CA LEU A 340 7.71 -7.74 13.08
C LEU A 340 7.28 -8.40 14.40
N LEU A 341 6.00 -8.75 14.54
CA LEU A 341 5.48 -9.39 15.75
C LEU A 341 6.00 -10.82 15.94
N SER A 342 6.44 -11.50 14.88
CA SER A 342 7.14 -12.78 14.99
C SER A 342 8.56 -12.67 15.59
N ILE A 343 9.11 -11.45 15.66
CA ILE A 343 10.48 -11.18 16.15
C ILE A 343 10.44 -10.86 17.65
N PRO A 344 11.04 -11.67 18.53
CA PRO A 344 11.06 -11.42 19.98
C PRO A 344 11.68 -10.07 20.35
N GLU A 345 12.76 -9.65 19.68
CA GLU A 345 13.45 -8.38 19.92
C GLU A 345 12.53 -7.18 19.70
N PHE A 346 11.68 -7.23 18.67
CA PHE A 346 10.72 -6.17 18.39
C PHE A 346 9.58 -6.14 19.39
N ARG A 347 9.06 -7.32 19.79
CA ARG A 347 8.05 -7.41 20.88
C ARG A 347 8.59 -6.85 22.19
N ASN A 348 9.84 -7.16 22.53
CA ASN A 348 10.52 -6.59 23.70
C ASN A 348 10.68 -5.07 23.59
N TYR A 349 11.04 -4.56 22.40
CA TYR A 349 11.14 -3.13 22.15
C TYR A 349 9.81 -2.40 22.36
N ILE A 350 8.69 -2.86 21.77
CA ILE A 350 7.37 -2.24 21.92
C ILE A 350 6.97 -2.15 23.41
N ASN A 351 7.22 -3.22 24.17
CA ASN A 351 6.83 -3.30 25.58
C ASN A 351 7.76 -2.53 26.52
N SER A 352 8.94 -2.12 26.05
CA SER A 352 9.92 -1.35 26.82
C SER A 352 9.46 0.09 27.10
N GLY A 353 10.07 0.74 28.09
CA GLY A 353 9.85 2.17 28.34
C GLY A 353 10.22 3.04 27.13
N GLN A 354 11.25 2.66 26.37
CA GLN A 354 11.67 3.36 25.17
C GLN A 354 10.64 3.24 24.04
N GLY A 355 10.15 2.03 23.77
CA GLY A 355 9.12 1.81 22.74
C GLY A 355 7.83 2.58 23.04
N LYS A 356 7.41 2.61 24.32
CA LYS A 356 6.25 3.41 24.75
C LYS A 356 6.47 4.92 24.56
N ALA A 357 7.66 5.44 24.84
CA ALA A 357 7.99 6.84 24.60
C ALA A 357 8.02 7.17 23.10
N ASP A 358 8.56 6.27 22.28
CA ASP A 358 8.60 6.44 20.83
C ASP A 358 7.20 6.44 20.22
N ILE A 359 6.26 5.63 20.74
CA ILE A 359 4.85 5.65 20.31
C ILE A 359 4.25 7.04 20.48
N LEU A 360 4.47 7.69 21.62
CA LEU A 360 3.99 9.06 21.86
C LEU A 360 4.65 10.06 20.90
N ASP A 361 5.92 9.85 20.56
CA ASP A 361 6.62 10.67 19.57
C ASP A 361 6.05 10.50 18.16
N MET A 362 5.71 9.27 17.77
CA MET A 362 5.09 8.98 16.48
C MET A 362 3.68 9.56 16.35
N ILE A 363 2.90 9.58 17.43
CA ILE A 363 1.60 10.28 17.46
C ILE A 363 1.80 11.75 17.10
N ARG A 364 2.76 12.43 17.74
CA ARG A 364 3.10 13.82 17.41
C ARG A 364 3.55 13.99 15.97
N GLU A 365 4.41 13.10 15.46
CA GLU A 365 4.85 13.16 14.06
C GLU A 365 3.67 13.01 13.07
N PHE A 366 2.66 12.19 13.39
CA PHE A 366 1.45 12.07 12.58
C PHE A 366 0.54 13.30 12.70
N GLU A 367 0.39 13.86 13.90
CA GLU A 367 -0.35 15.10 14.11
C GLU A 367 0.27 16.27 13.34
N GLU A 368 1.60 16.40 13.36
CA GLU A 368 2.34 17.38 12.58
C GLU A 368 2.10 17.22 11.08
N TYR A 369 2.10 15.97 10.58
CA TYR A 369 1.77 15.68 9.19
C TYR A 369 0.33 16.11 8.87
N ILE A 370 -0.65 15.70 9.68
CA ILE A 370 -2.07 16.03 9.49
C ILE A 370 -2.27 17.54 9.46
N THR A 371 -1.69 18.28 10.41
CA THR A 371 -1.76 19.75 10.45
C THR A 371 -1.12 20.38 9.22
N ASP A 372 -0.03 19.83 8.70
CA ASP A 372 0.62 20.34 7.49
C ASP A 372 -0.22 20.16 6.21
N VAL A 373 -1.13 19.19 6.19
CA VAL A 373 -2.00 18.91 5.02
C VAL A 373 -3.45 19.32 5.21
N GLN A 374 -3.85 19.78 6.41
CA GLN A 374 -5.25 20.00 6.79
C GLN A 374 -6.01 20.94 5.84
N ASP A 375 -5.35 21.99 5.33
CA ASP A 375 -5.96 22.99 4.44
C ASP A 375 -6.39 22.41 3.08
N HIS A 376 -5.97 21.17 2.78
CA HIS A 376 -6.16 20.50 1.51
C HIS A 376 -7.12 19.31 1.62
N PHE A 377 -7.64 19.01 2.81
CA PHE A 377 -8.70 18.02 2.96
C PHE A 377 -10.07 18.61 2.61
N ASP A 378 -10.87 17.79 1.93
CA ASP A 378 -12.26 18.07 1.56
C ASP A 378 -13.23 17.88 2.77
N LEU A 379 -12.68 17.68 3.98
CA LEU A 379 -13.39 17.31 5.21
C LEU A 379 -13.21 18.37 6.30
N ASP A 380 -14.08 18.35 7.31
CA ASP A 380 -13.92 19.18 8.52
C ASP A 380 -12.57 18.86 9.19
N PRO A 381 -11.64 19.83 9.28
CA PRO A 381 -10.29 19.60 9.81
C PRO A 381 -10.29 19.02 11.22
N GLU A 382 -11.21 19.44 12.08
CA GLU A 382 -11.25 18.99 13.48
C GLU A 382 -11.75 17.54 13.59
N GLN A 383 -12.82 17.19 12.86
CA GLN A 383 -13.32 15.80 12.82
C GLN A 383 -12.32 14.85 12.20
N THR A 384 -11.62 15.29 11.14
CA THR A 384 -10.60 14.48 10.45
C THR A 384 -9.43 14.18 11.39
N LYS A 385 -8.98 15.20 12.14
CA LYS A 385 -7.91 15.05 13.11
C LYS A 385 -8.30 14.12 14.26
N GLU A 386 -9.49 14.30 14.83
CA GLU A 386 -10.00 13.46 15.92
C GLU A 386 -10.17 12.00 15.46
N GLY A 387 -10.72 11.78 14.27
CA GLY A 387 -10.87 10.45 13.67
C GLY A 387 -9.53 9.70 13.55
N PHE A 388 -8.53 10.36 12.96
CA PHE A 388 -7.19 9.78 12.84
C PHE A 388 -6.54 9.49 14.19
N GLN A 389 -6.69 10.39 15.17
CA GLN A 389 -6.16 10.19 16.51
C GLN A 389 -6.79 8.96 17.18
N ASN A 390 -8.11 8.80 17.08
CA ASN A 390 -8.82 7.67 17.66
C ASN A 390 -8.39 6.35 17.02
N GLU A 391 -8.31 6.29 15.68
CA GLU A 391 -7.87 5.09 14.96
C GLU A 391 -6.42 4.71 15.32
N LEU A 392 -5.53 5.70 15.43
CA LEU A 392 -4.14 5.49 15.83
C LEU A 392 -4.05 4.96 17.27
N LEU A 393 -4.80 5.54 18.20
CA LEU A 393 -4.84 5.08 19.59
C LEU A 393 -5.38 3.66 19.72
N ASP A 394 -6.40 3.30 18.94
CA ASP A 394 -6.95 1.95 18.92
C ASP A 394 -5.96 0.95 18.32
N GLY A 395 -5.26 1.32 17.25
CA GLY A 395 -4.17 0.52 16.68
C GLY A 395 -3.04 0.27 17.69
N ILE A 396 -2.69 1.28 18.51
CA ILE A 396 -1.68 1.15 19.57
C ILE A 396 -2.16 0.22 20.68
N LYS A 397 -3.40 0.38 21.15
CA LYS A 397 -3.98 -0.49 22.19
C LYS A 397 -3.97 -1.95 21.74
N GLU A 398 -4.38 -2.20 20.50
CA GLU A 398 -4.41 -3.54 19.94
C GLU A 398 -3.00 -4.13 19.80
N LEU A 399 -2.03 -3.35 19.32
CA LEU A 399 -0.64 -3.77 19.24
C LEU A 399 -0.06 -4.10 20.63
N ALA A 400 -0.32 -3.27 21.64
CA ALA A 400 0.14 -3.48 23.01
C ALA A 400 -0.49 -4.76 23.60
N LYS A 401 -1.78 -4.99 23.36
CA LYS A 401 -2.49 -6.21 23.78
C LYS A 401 -1.84 -7.45 23.15
N ILE A 402 -1.74 -7.47 21.83
CA ILE A 402 -1.21 -8.61 21.05
C ILE A 402 0.25 -8.94 21.42
N SER A 403 1.07 -7.90 21.63
CA SER A 403 2.51 -8.06 21.87
C SER A 403 2.88 -8.39 23.32
N SER A 404 1.95 -8.27 24.28
CA SER A 404 2.25 -8.52 25.69
C SER A 404 2.15 -10.00 26.06
N HIS A 405 3.21 -10.56 26.64
CA HIS A 405 3.19 -11.91 27.24
C HIS A 405 2.27 -12.03 28.47
N SER A 406 1.80 -10.89 29.00
CA SER A 406 0.96 -10.80 30.19
C SER A 406 -0.54 -10.84 29.91
N CYS A 407 -0.95 -10.99 28.65
CA CYS A 407 -2.35 -11.24 28.34
C CYS A 407 -2.78 -12.59 28.92
N ASP A 408 -4.06 -12.64 29.30
CA ASP A 408 -4.79 -13.84 29.70
C ASP A 408 -4.23 -15.07 28.96
N PRO A 409 -3.76 -16.12 29.65
CA PRO A 409 -3.24 -17.31 29.00
C PRO A 409 -4.24 -17.89 27.98
N ASP A 410 -5.53 -17.65 28.20
CA ASP A 410 -6.64 -18.07 27.36
C ASP A 410 -6.91 -17.14 26.16
N ASP A 411 -6.21 -16.00 26.03
CA ASP A 411 -6.31 -15.14 24.84
C ASP A 411 -5.65 -15.82 23.63
N LYS A 412 -6.50 -16.42 22.80
CA LYS A 412 -6.15 -17.11 21.56
C LYS A 412 -5.49 -16.20 20.53
N ARG A 413 -5.65 -14.87 20.65
CA ARG A 413 -5.04 -13.87 19.75
C ARG A 413 -3.68 -13.38 20.23
N ALA A 414 -3.30 -13.65 21.47
CA ALA A 414 -1.99 -13.26 21.99
C ALA A 414 -0.86 -13.99 21.25
N VAL A 415 0.23 -13.28 20.94
CA VAL A 415 1.38 -13.89 20.28
C VAL A 415 2.08 -14.85 21.23
N LYS A 416 2.35 -16.07 20.75
CA LYS A 416 3.06 -17.11 21.49
C LYS A 416 4.50 -17.22 21.01
N ASP A 417 5.38 -17.74 21.85
CA ASP A 417 6.78 -17.89 21.47
C ASP A 417 6.95 -18.91 20.35
N GLY A 418 7.84 -18.63 19.40
CA GLY A 418 8.02 -19.43 18.19
C GLY A 418 6.91 -19.28 17.15
N ASP A 419 5.92 -18.39 17.35
CA ASP A 419 4.95 -18.07 16.31
C ASP A 419 5.68 -17.51 15.07
N THR A 420 5.61 -18.26 13.97
CA THR A 420 6.01 -17.77 12.64
C THR A 420 5.09 -16.63 12.16
N PRO A 421 5.49 -15.81 11.16
CA PRO A 421 4.62 -14.77 10.59
C PRO A 421 3.23 -15.25 10.16
N LEU A 422 3.10 -16.52 9.76
CA LEU A 422 1.81 -17.11 9.40
C LEU A 422 0.89 -17.28 10.62
N HIS A 423 1.41 -17.79 11.74
CA HIS A 423 0.64 -17.89 12.99
C HIS A 423 0.16 -16.51 13.43
N ILE A 424 1.06 -15.52 13.40
CA ILE A 424 0.73 -14.14 13.73
C ILE A 424 -0.41 -13.63 12.87
N ALA A 425 -0.29 -13.75 11.54
CA ALA A 425 -1.31 -13.27 10.61
C ALA A 425 -2.69 -13.85 10.91
N ILE A 426 -2.78 -15.13 11.31
CA ILE A 426 -4.03 -15.78 11.71
C ILE A 426 -4.54 -15.18 13.03
N ARG A 427 -3.70 -15.15 14.08
CA ARG A 427 -4.09 -14.66 15.42
C ARG A 427 -4.63 -13.24 15.41
N ILE A 428 -4.01 -12.36 14.63
CA ILE A 428 -4.37 -10.94 14.57
C ILE A 428 -5.46 -10.64 13.53
N GLY A 429 -6.04 -11.65 12.87
CA GLY A 429 -7.09 -11.46 11.87
C GLY A 429 -6.60 -10.79 10.59
N GLN A 430 -5.36 -11.05 10.20
CA GLN A 430 -4.68 -10.46 9.04
C GLN A 430 -4.22 -11.52 8.02
N TYR A 431 -4.75 -12.73 8.09
CA TYR A 431 -4.59 -13.73 7.05
C TYR A 431 -5.25 -13.27 5.74
N ARG A 432 -4.52 -13.28 4.64
CA ARG A 432 -4.93 -12.78 3.33
C ARG A 432 -4.93 -13.86 2.25
N PHE A 433 -5.22 -15.10 2.58
CA PHE A 433 -5.47 -16.17 1.58
C PHE A 433 -4.33 -16.29 0.54
N GLU A 434 -4.55 -15.89 -0.71
CA GLU A 434 -3.54 -15.99 -1.78
C GLU A 434 -2.29 -15.13 -1.47
N GLU A 435 -2.46 -13.94 -0.91
CA GLU A 435 -1.35 -13.08 -0.54
C GLU A 435 -0.53 -13.69 0.62
N SER A 436 -1.19 -14.30 1.60
CA SER A 436 -0.53 -15.02 2.70
C SER A 436 0.17 -16.30 2.24
N GLU A 437 -0.38 -17.04 1.28
CA GLU A 437 0.32 -18.16 0.64
C GLU A 437 1.63 -17.71 0.01
N LYS A 438 1.58 -16.66 -0.82
CA LYS A 438 2.75 -16.14 -1.53
C LYS A 438 3.83 -15.68 -0.55
N ALA A 439 3.43 -15.08 0.57
CA ALA A 439 4.35 -14.58 1.58
C ALA A 439 4.89 -15.69 2.50
N TYR A 440 4.06 -16.67 2.86
CA TYR A 440 4.26 -17.51 4.05
C TYR A 440 4.11 -19.02 3.84
N SER A 441 4.00 -19.51 2.59
CA SER A 441 3.86 -20.94 2.30
C SER A 441 4.91 -21.83 2.96
N LYS A 442 6.15 -21.35 3.12
CA LYS A 442 7.21 -22.08 3.84
C LYS A 442 6.92 -22.37 5.32
N TYR A 443 5.93 -21.70 5.92
CA TYR A 443 5.59 -21.80 7.34
C TYR A 443 4.38 -22.69 7.65
N TRP A 444 3.69 -23.27 6.65
CA TRP A 444 2.43 -24.00 6.87
C TRP A 444 2.53 -25.17 7.85
N SER A 445 3.63 -25.93 7.77
CA SER A 445 3.87 -27.12 8.59
C SER A 445 4.87 -26.88 9.72
N ILE A 446 5.30 -25.63 9.94
CA ILE A 446 6.26 -25.32 11.00
C ILE A 446 5.48 -25.07 12.28
N PRO A 447 5.65 -25.88 13.34
CA PRO A 447 5.01 -25.63 14.62
C PRO A 447 5.69 -24.48 15.37
N ASN A 448 4.93 -23.77 16.20
CA ASN A 448 5.45 -22.82 17.19
C ASN A 448 5.99 -23.55 18.45
N SER A 449 6.36 -22.80 19.50
CA SER A 449 6.90 -23.42 20.73
C SER A 449 5.86 -24.18 21.55
N GLU A 450 4.56 -23.99 21.28
CA GLU A 450 3.46 -24.79 21.84
C GLU A 450 3.20 -26.06 21.01
N ASN A 451 4.06 -26.37 20.04
CA ASN A 451 3.91 -27.47 19.09
C ASN A 451 2.65 -27.34 18.22
N LYS A 452 2.16 -26.12 17.99
CA LYS A 452 1.00 -25.84 17.13
C LYS A 452 1.44 -25.29 15.79
N THR A 453 0.92 -25.86 14.72
CA THR A 453 1.00 -25.39 13.35
C THR A 453 -0.06 -24.31 13.07
N ALA A 454 0.01 -23.68 11.90
CA ALA A 454 -0.91 -22.63 11.51
C ALA A 454 -2.38 -23.09 11.48
N ILE A 455 -2.65 -24.34 11.08
CA ILE A 455 -4.01 -24.88 11.07
C ILE A 455 -4.52 -25.11 12.50
N GLU A 456 -3.67 -25.54 13.42
CA GLU A 456 -4.04 -25.72 14.83
C GLU A 456 -4.29 -24.39 15.53
N VAL A 457 -3.57 -23.33 15.18
CA VAL A 457 -3.87 -21.97 15.65
C VAL A 457 -5.23 -21.48 15.12
N ALA A 458 -5.56 -21.75 13.86
CA ALA A 458 -6.89 -21.43 13.33
C ALA A 458 -8.00 -22.28 13.99
N MET A 459 -7.71 -23.54 14.31
CA MET A 459 -8.63 -24.42 15.06
C MET A 459 -8.94 -23.88 16.45
N ASP A 460 -7.92 -23.41 17.19
CA ASP A 460 -8.15 -22.79 18.50
C ASP A 460 -9.16 -21.65 18.39
N MET A 461 -8.99 -20.77 17.39
CA MET A 461 -9.92 -19.66 17.15
C MET A 461 -11.33 -20.14 16.77
N ALA A 462 -11.44 -21.25 16.04
CA ALA A 462 -12.72 -21.87 15.66
C ALA A 462 -13.48 -22.50 16.83
N GLU A 463 -12.83 -22.84 17.95
CA GLU A 463 -13.56 -23.42 19.09
C GLU A 463 -14.58 -22.44 19.68
N THR A 464 -14.23 -21.15 19.74
CA THR A 464 -15.05 -20.07 20.32
C THR A 464 -15.94 -19.37 19.30
N CYS A 465 -15.91 -19.80 18.04
CA CYS A 465 -16.64 -19.18 16.93
C CYS A 465 -17.66 -20.19 16.38
N ASP A 466 -18.82 -19.69 15.97
CA ASP A 466 -19.81 -20.48 15.22
C ASP A 466 -19.61 -20.31 13.72
N ALA A 467 -20.33 -21.09 12.91
CA ALA A 467 -20.29 -20.94 11.45
C ALA A 467 -20.52 -19.48 11.04
N HIS A 468 -19.67 -18.94 10.17
CA HIS A 468 -19.78 -17.58 9.65
C HIS A 468 -19.81 -16.50 10.75
N CYS A 469 -19.07 -16.69 11.86
CA CYS A 469 -19.08 -15.76 12.99
C CYS A 469 -18.57 -14.35 12.63
N ASN A 470 -17.88 -14.18 11.50
CA ASN A 470 -17.54 -12.87 10.95
C ASN A 470 -17.91 -12.82 9.46
N ARG A 471 -18.56 -11.74 9.05
CA ARG A 471 -19.04 -11.53 7.68
C ARG A 471 -18.43 -10.31 6.99
N ASP A 472 -17.62 -9.55 7.73
CA ASP A 472 -16.94 -8.35 7.26
C ASP A 472 -15.49 -8.64 6.87
N VAL A 473 -14.80 -9.44 7.68
CA VAL A 473 -13.37 -9.71 7.58
C VAL A 473 -13.17 -11.21 7.45
N PRO A 474 -12.86 -11.73 6.24
CA PRO A 474 -12.68 -13.16 6.00
C PRO A 474 -11.61 -13.81 6.89
N ALA A 475 -10.58 -13.05 7.25
CA ALA A 475 -9.50 -13.49 8.13
C ALA A 475 -9.95 -13.75 9.58
N LEU A 476 -11.09 -13.18 9.99
CA LEU A 476 -11.70 -13.38 11.31
C LEU A 476 -12.74 -14.50 11.31
N ASP A 477 -13.00 -15.13 10.16
CA ASP A 477 -13.74 -16.39 10.06
C ASP A 477 -12.73 -17.56 10.03
N PRO A 478 -12.49 -18.22 11.18
CA PRO A 478 -11.46 -19.26 11.28
C PRO A 478 -11.78 -20.49 10.42
N PHE A 479 -13.05 -20.76 10.09
CA PHE A 479 -13.39 -21.87 9.19
C PHE A 479 -13.01 -21.55 7.73
N ALA A 480 -13.15 -20.29 7.31
CA ALA A 480 -12.65 -19.85 6.00
C ALA A 480 -11.12 -19.96 5.92
N VAL A 481 -10.42 -19.63 7.01
CA VAL A 481 -8.96 -19.76 7.10
C VAL A 481 -8.54 -21.24 7.08
N ILE A 482 -9.17 -22.10 7.88
CA ILE A 482 -8.90 -23.55 7.91
C ILE A 482 -9.09 -24.16 6.52
N GLN A 483 -10.19 -23.84 5.85
CA GLN A 483 -10.47 -24.34 4.51
C GLN A 483 -9.37 -23.94 3.51
N ASP A 484 -8.97 -22.67 3.50
CA ASP A 484 -7.91 -22.19 2.60
C ASP A 484 -6.56 -22.86 2.91
N LEU A 485 -6.22 -23.04 4.19
CA LEU A 485 -5.01 -23.77 4.59
C LEU A 485 -5.02 -25.23 4.10
N LEU A 486 -6.13 -25.95 4.26
CA LEU A 486 -6.29 -27.33 3.77
C LEU A 486 -6.16 -27.40 2.25
N ASN A 487 -6.81 -26.50 1.53
CA ASN A 487 -6.74 -26.42 0.06
C ASN A 487 -5.33 -26.16 -0.46
N ARG A 488 -4.44 -25.64 0.39
CA ARG A 488 -3.04 -25.35 0.08
C ARG A 488 -2.06 -26.38 0.64
N GLY A 489 -2.56 -27.48 1.17
CA GLY A 489 -1.75 -28.62 1.59
C GLY A 489 -1.38 -28.63 3.08
N ALA A 490 -2.02 -27.82 3.92
CA ALA A 490 -1.95 -28.05 5.37
C ALA A 490 -2.52 -29.44 5.70
N GLN A 491 -1.92 -30.12 6.67
CA GLN A 491 -2.32 -31.48 7.03
C GLN A 491 -3.59 -31.45 7.87
N ARG A 492 -4.56 -32.29 7.50
CA ARG A 492 -5.78 -32.53 8.28
C ARG A 492 -5.44 -33.41 9.49
N THR A 493 -5.84 -32.97 10.68
CA THR A 493 -5.59 -33.69 11.95
C THR A 493 -6.87 -34.33 12.49
N PRO A 494 -6.77 -35.42 13.29
CA PRO A 494 -7.94 -36.02 13.94
C PRO A 494 -8.71 -35.05 14.85
N GLU A 495 -7.99 -34.12 15.48
CA GLU A 495 -8.56 -33.07 16.33
C GLU A 495 -9.41 -32.09 15.52
N LEU A 496 -8.97 -31.75 14.30
CA LEU A 496 -9.75 -30.94 13.37
C LEU A 496 -11.06 -31.63 13.00
N ASP A 497 -11.01 -32.92 12.66
CA ASP A 497 -12.21 -33.68 12.31
C ASP A 497 -13.24 -33.68 13.46
N ARG A 498 -12.78 -33.92 14.69
CA ARG A 498 -13.65 -33.86 15.87
C ARG A 498 -14.23 -32.46 16.10
N LEU A 499 -13.47 -31.39 15.83
CA LEU A 499 -13.96 -30.02 15.92
C LEU A 499 -15.05 -29.76 14.87
N LEU A 500 -14.80 -30.13 13.62
CA LEU A 500 -15.73 -29.94 12.51
C LEU A 500 -17.04 -30.72 12.73
N GLU A 501 -16.95 -31.99 13.14
CA GLU A 501 -18.12 -32.81 13.50
C GLU A 501 -18.92 -32.18 14.65
N ARG A 502 -18.25 -31.76 15.72
CA ARG A 502 -18.89 -31.12 16.88
C ARG A 502 -19.60 -29.82 16.50
N LYS A 503 -19.03 -29.05 15.56
CA LYS A 503 -19.59 -27.78 15.08
C LYS A 503 -20.56 -27.96 13.91
N GLY A 504 -20.75 -29.18 13.40
CA GLY A 504 -21.60 -29.46 12.25
C GLY A 504 -21.12 -28.81 10.94
N ILE A 505 -19.81 -28.59 10.79
CA ILE A 505 -19.22 -27.90 9.65
C ILE A 505 -18.71 -28.91 8.63
N ASN A 506 -19.20 -28.81 7.39
CA ASN A 506 -18.55 -29.45 6.26
C ASN A 506 -17.50 -28.49 5.66
N ILE A 507 -16.23 -28.71 6.01
CA ILE A 507 -15.14 -27.81 5.62
C ILE A 507 -14.88 -27.82 4.10
N ASP A 508 -15.13 -28.94 3.42
CA ASP A 508 -14.84 -29.09 1.99
C ASP A 508 -15.78 -28.21 1.14
N THR A 509 -16.98 -27.92 1.66
CA THR A 509 -17.98 -27.05 1.02
C THR A 509 -18.16 -25.71 1.73
N TYR A 510 -17.35 -25.41 2.75
CA TYR A 510 -17.45 -24.15 3.46
C TYR A 510 -17.14 -22.98 2.51
N PHE A 511 -17.68 -21.80 2.78
CA PHE A 511 -17.29 -20.59 2.09
C PHE A 511 -17.51 -19.42 3.02
N PHE A 512 -16.74 -18.35 2.82
CA PHE A 512 -16.93 -17.13 3.58
C PHE A 512 -18.28 -16.49 3.23
N ASN A 513 -19.18 -16.36 4.23
CA ASN A 513 -20.50 -15.76 4.05
C ASN A 513 -20.44 -14.24 4.22
N SER A 514 -20.02 -13.55 3.17
CA SER A 514 -19.90 -12.10 3.13
C SER A 514 -21.21 -11.38 3.51
N LYS A 515 -21.11 -10.23 4.19
CA LYS A 515 -22.25 -9.34 4.44
C LYS A 515 -22.92 -8.87 3.14
N TYR A 516 -22.12 -8.70 2.07
CA TYR A 516 -22.58 -8.19 0.78
C TYR A 516 -23.58 -9.12 0.09
N TYR A 517 -23.68 -10.39 0.53
CA TYR A 517 -24.67 -11.31 0.00
C TYR A 517 -26.09 -10.98 0.43
N ASP A 518 -26.28 -10.26 1.54
CA ASP A 518 -27.62 -9.96 2.08
C ASP A 518 -28.11 -8.55 1.74
N GLU A 519 -27.26 -7.72 1.13
CA GLU A 519 -27.64 -6.38 0.71
C GLU A 519 -28.76 -6.46 -0.34
N PRO A 520 -29.88 -5.73 -0.15
CA PRO A 520 -31.00 -5.78 -1.06
C PRO A 520 -30.63 -5.14 -2.40
N VAL A 521 -31.10 -5.75 -3.49
CA VAL A 521 -30.98 -5.22 -4.84
C VAL A 521 -32.38 -5.15 -5.44
N GLU A 522 -32.86 -3.94 -5.69
CA GLU A 522 -34.14 -3.72 -6.38
C GLU A 522 -33.90 -3.15 -7.79
N THR A 523 -32.79 -2.42 -7.95
CA THR A 523 -32.40 -1.73 -9.18
C THR A 523 -30.96 -2.04 -9.58
N TYR A 524 -30.62 -1.71 -10.84
CA TYR A 524 -29.22 -1.75 -11.27
C TYR A 524 -28.31 -0.81 -10.46
N ASP A 525 -28.81 0.35 -10.05
CA ASP A 525 -28.01 1.30 -9.30
C ASP A 525 -27.66 0.74 -7.90
N ASP A 526 -28.57 0.02 -7.24
CA ASP A 526 -28.27 -0.70 -5.98
C ASP A 526 -27.16 -1.75 -6.19
N LEU A 527 -27.26 -2.54 -7.26
CA LEU A 527 -26.22 -3.53 -7.60
C LEU A 527 -24.86 -2.86 -7.85
N LYS A 528 -24.86 -1.73 -8.55
CA LYS A 528 -23.65 -0.96 -8.84
C LYS A 528 -23.02 -0.40 -7.55
N GLU A 529 -23.84 0.11 -6.63
CA GLU A 529 -23.39 0.59 -5.33
C GLU A 529 -22.76 -0.54 -4.50
N ILE A 530 -23.37 -1.72 -4.48
CA ILE A 530 -22.79 -2.89 -3.78
C ILE A 530 -21.46 -3.29 -4.40
N ILE A 531 -21.34 -3.34 -5.74
CA ILE A 531 -20.08 -3.67 -6.40
C ILE A 531 -19.01 -2.62 -6.10
N ALA A 532 -19.38 -1.33 -6.07
CA ALA A 532 -18.49 -0.25 -5.68
C ALA A 532 -18.05 -0.40 -4.21
N ALA A 533 -18.96 -0.77 -3.30
CA ALA A 533 -18.64 -1.02 -1.90
C ALA A 533 -17.66 -2.19 -1.72
N ILE A 534 -17.87 -3.30 -2.43
CA ILE A 534 -16.95 -4.45 -2.47
C ILE A 534 -15.57 -4.01 -2.99
N GLY A 535 -15.53 -3.22 -4.07
CA GLY A 535 -14.29 -2.69 -4.63
C GLY A 535 -13.51 -1.83 -3.63
N ASN A 536 -14.23 -1.07 -2.80
CA ASN A 536 -13.67 -0.16 -1.81
C ASN A 536 -13.24 -0.82 -0.49
N ASP A 537 -13.75 -2.01 -0.17
CA ASP A 537 -13.48 -2.69 1.10
C ASP A 537 -12.00 -3.08 1.24
N SER A 538 -11.32 -2.56 2.25
CA SER A 538 -9.90 -2.83 2.53
C SER A 538 -9.66 -4.17 3.22
N ASN A 539 -10.71 -4.81 3.75
CA ASN A 539 -10.64 -6.11 4.42
C ASN A 539 -10.64 -7.29 3.44
N LEU A 540 -11.05 -7.06 2.19
CA LEU A 540 -11.14 -8.08 1.17
C LEU A 540 -9.90 -8.06 0.26
N SER A 541 -9.31 -9.23 0.00
CA SER A 541 -8.30 -9.36 -1.05
C SER A 541 -8.93 -9.22 -2.44
N LEU A 542 -8.11 -8.90 -3.45
CA LEU A 542 -8.60 -8.75 -4.82
C LEU A 542 -9.33 -10.00 -5.34
N LYS A 543 -8.86 -11.21 -4.98
CA LYS A 543 -9.52 -12.46 -5.34
C LYS A 543 -10.89 -12.57 -4.66
N THR A 544 -10.96 -12.33 -3.35
CA THR A 544 -12.20 -12.41 -2.58
C THR A 544 -13.24 -11.40 -3.08
N LYS A 545 -12.83 -10.16 -3.38
CA LYS A 545 -13.69 -9.14 -4.01
C LYS A 545 -14.33 -9.67 -5.30
N LYS A 546 -13.53 -10.25 -6.18
CA LYS A 546 -13.98 -10.79 -7.47
C LYS A 546 -14.95 -11.95 -7.32
N THR A 547 -14.69 -12.85 -6.36
CA THR A 547 -15.59 -13.97 -6.06
C THR A 547 -16.94 -13.45 -5.54
N ILE A 548 -16.93 -12.55 -4.55
CA ILE A 548 -18.16 -11.98 -3.99
C ILE A 548 -18.98 -11.28 -5.09
N VAL A 549 -18.36 -10.49 -5.96
CA VAL A 549 -19.07 -9.83 -7.07
C VAL A 549 -19.75 -10.83 -7.99
N ILE A 550 -19.08 -11.92 -8.38
CA ILE A 550 -19.68 -12.94 -9.24
C ILE A 550 -20.96 -13.48 -8.60
N ASP A 551 -20.89 -13.82 -7.31
CA ASP A 551 -22.02 -14.40 -6.60
C ASP A 551 -23.16 -13.40 -6.39
N VAL A 552 -22.85 -12.15 -6.06
CA VAL A 552 -23.84 -11.05 -5.94
C VAL A 552 -24.54 -10.81 -7.27
N VAL A 553 -23.80 -10.74 -8.38
CA VAL A 553 -24.40 -10.58 -9.71
C VAL A 553 -25.27 -11.78 -10.05
N ARG A 554 -24.77 -13.01 -9.84
CA ARG A 554 -25.51 -14.25 -10.13
C ARG A 554 -26.81 -14.34 -9.33
N LYS A 555 -26.80 -13.95 -8.04
CA LYS A 555 -27.98 -13.96 -7.16
C LYS A 555 -29.07 -13.00 -7.64
N ASN A 556 -28.70 -11.80 -8.09
CA ASN A 556 -29.64 -10.73 -8.39
C ASN A 556 -29.95 -10.58 -9.90
N LEU A 557 -29.33 -11.40 -10.75
CA LEU A 557 -29.49 -11.32 -12.21
C LEU A 557 -30.93 -11.43 -12.71
N ASN A 558 -31.78 -12.17 -11.99
CA ASN A 558 -33.18 -12.35 -12.35
C ASN A 558 -34.04 -11.10 -12.07
N GLN A 559 -33.57 -10.19 -11.22
CA GLN A 559 -34.25 -8.93 -10.90
C GLN A 559 -33.94 -7.83 -11.91
N LEU A 560 -32.87 -7.99 -12.70
CA LEU A 560 -32.44 -7.00 -13.69
C LEU A 560 -33.26 -7.12 -14.97
N SER A 561 -33.63 -5.97 -15.54
CA SER A 561 -34.21 -5.90 -16.88
C SER A 561 -33.17 -6.19 -17.96
N SER A 562 -33.63 -6.39 -19.21
CA SER A 562 -32.71 -6.54 -20.35
C SER A 562 -31.83 -5.29 -20.54
N ASP A 563 -32.40 -4.10 -20.31
CA ASP A 563 -31.67 -2.83 -20.43
C ASP A 563 -30.61 -2.69 -19.33
N ASP A 564 -30.94 -3.13 -18.11
CA ASP A 564 -29.98 -3.17 -16.99
C ASP A 564 -28.82 -4.14 -17.26
N CYS A 565 -29.11 -5.32 -17.83
CA CYS A 565 -28.07 -6.27 -18.23
C CYS A 565 -27.15 -5.68 -19.31
N ALA A 566 -27.71 -4.97 -20.29
CA ALA A 566 -26.95 -4.28 -21.32
C ALA A 566 -26.09 -3.14 -20.73
N ARG A 567 -26.64 -2.37 -19.78
CA ARG A 567 -25.92 -1.32 -19.05
C ARG A 567 -24.76 -1.91 -18.24
N LEU A 568 -25.01 -2.97 -17.48
CA LEU A 568 -23.97 -3.71 -16.73
C LEU A 568 -22.85 -4.17 -17.67
N ARG A 569 -23.20 -4.76 -18.81
CA ARG A 569 -22.22 -5.22 -19.81
C ARG A 569 -21.40 -4.05 -20.35
N ALA A 570 -22.04 -2.95 -20.73
CA ALA A 570 -21.36 -1.77 -21.28
C ALA A 570 -20.40 -1.15 -20.25
N GLU A 571 -20.84 -1.00 -19.00
CA GLU A 571 -20.01 -0.45 -17.93
C GLU A 571 -18.87 -1.41 -17.52
N LEU A 572 -19.12 -2.71 -17.43
CA LEU A 572 -18.10 -3.73 -17.14
C LEU A 572 -17.01 -3.78 -18.22
N ASN A 573 -17.39 -3.59 -19.48
CA ASN A 573 -16.49 -3.78 -20.60
C ASN A 573 -15.82 -2.49 -21.10
N GLY A 574 -16.46 -1.34 -20.88
CA GLY A 574 -16.23 -0.15 -21.68
C GLY A 574 -16.78 -0.29 -23.11
N THR A 575 -16.75 0.80 -23.85
CA THR A 575 -17.09 0.87 -25.28
C THR A 575 -15.90 1.46 -26.06
N SER A 576 -16.07 1.68 -27.37
CA SER A 576 -15.10 2.45 -28.16
C SER A 576 -14.96 3.90 -27.69
N GLU A 577 -15.98 4.43 -27.02
CA GLU A 577 -16.06 5.83 -26.60
C GLU A 577 -15.88 6.02 -25.09
N THR A 578 -16.18 4.99 -24.31
CA THR A 578 -16.15 5.02 -22.84
C THR A 578 -15.20 3.97 -22.28
N SER A 579 -14.35 4.37 -21.32
CA SER A 579 -13.56 3.39 -20.57
C SER A 579 -14.45 2.55 -19.66
N ILE A 580 -13.92 1.40 -19.20
CA ILE A 580 -14.54 0.58 -18.14
C ILE A 580 -14.98 1.47 -16.99
N ALA A 581 -16.16 1.19 -16.44
CA ALA A 581 -16.67 1.94 -15.32
C ALA A 581 -15.70 1.77 -14.12
N PRO A 582 -15.34 2.88 -13.47
CA PRO A 582 -14.39 2.94 -12.37
C PRO A 582 -14.66 1.96 -11.24
N GLU A 583 -15.94 1.81 -10.89
CA GLU A 583 -16.45 0.89 -9.88
C GLU A 583 -16.13 -0.57 -10.24
N PHE A 584 -15.94 -0.88 -11.52
CA PHE A 584 -15.63 -2.21 -12.04
C PHE A 584 -14.14 -2.40 -12.39
N LEU A 585 -13.28 -1.39 -12.20
CA LEU A 585 -11.86 -1.52 -12.59
C LEU A 585 -11.14 -2.64 -11.83
N PHE A 586 -11.46 -2.87 -10.55
CA PHE A 586 -10.88 -3.98 -9.78
C PHE A 586 -11.24 -5.35 -10.39
N ILE A 587 -12.44 -5.50 -10.99
CA ILE A 587 -12.84 -6.72 -11.69
C ILE A 587 -11.90 -6.99 -12.87
N SER A 588 -11.52 -5.93 -13.60
CA SER A 588 -10.61 -5.98 -14.74
C SER A 588 -9.13 -6.02 -14.35
N GLN A 589 -8.77 -5.81 -13.07
CA GLN A 589 -7.39 -5.85 -12.62
C GLN A 589 -6.77 -7.24 -12.79
N LEU A 590 -5.61 -7.33 -13.44
CA LEU A 590 -4.89 -8.58 -13.67
C LEU A 590 -4.08 -8.99 -12.44
N ARG A 591 -4.01 -10.29 -12.16
CA ARG A 591 -3.24 -10.89 -11.05
C ARG A 591 -1.94 -11.57 -11.49
N SER A 592 -1.45 -11.24 -12.69
CA SER A 592 -0.26 -11.90 -13.24
C SER A 592 0.94 -11.72 -12.33
N SER A 593 1.69 -12.79 -12.09
CA SER A 593 2.94 -12.77 -11.32
C SER A 593 4.17 -12.39 -12.15
N LEU A 594 4.08 -12.62 -13.46
CA LEU A 594 5.19 -12.42 -14.38
C LEU A 594 5.24 -10.96 -14.84
N TRP A 595 6.39 -10.33 -14.59
CA TRP A 595 6.61 -8.92 -14.86
C TRP A 595 6.47 -8.55 -16.35
N ILE A 596 6.94 -9.41 -17.26
CA ILE A 596 6.76 -9.21 -18.71
C ILE A 596 5.27 -9.17 -19.10
N ILE A 597 4.46 -10.02 -18.49
CA ILE A 597 3.02 -10.05 -18.74
C ILE A 597 2.34 -8.81 -18.15
N ARG A 598 2.79 -8.33 -16.99
CA ARG A 598 2.33 -7.07 -16.40
C ARG A 598 2.63 -5.87 -17.30
N TRP A 599 3.84 -5.80 -17.87
CA TRP A 599 4.22 -4.73 -18.78
C TRP A 599 3.43 -4.75 -20.09
N ILE A 600 3.26 -5.93 -20.71
CA ILE A 600 2.54 -6.06 -21.99
C ILE A 600 1.03 -5.80 -21.82
N ARG A 601 0.43 -6.33 -20.75
CA ARG A 601 -1.03 -6.26 -20.55
C ARG A 601 -1.48 -5.07 -19.73
N GLY A 602 -0.57 -4.39 -19.03
CA GLY A 602 -0.89 -3.35 -18.06
C GLY A 602 -1.62 -3.88 -16.82
N VAL A 603 -2.15 -2.95 -16.01
CA VAL A 603 -2.88 -3.26 -14.76
C VAL A 603 -4.26 -3.88 -15.05
N TYR A 604 -4.95 -3.37 -16.08
CA TYR A 604 -6.34 -3.70 -16.37
C TYR A 604 -6.47 -4.40 -17.72
N GLY A 605 -7.27 -5.46 -17.79
CA GLY A 605 -7.51 -6.20 -19.02
C GLY A 605 -8.67 -7.19 -18.90
N MET A 606 -8.74 -8.12 -19.85
CA MET A 606 -9.71 -9.22 -19.80
C MET A 606 -9.30 -10.23 -18.72
N SER A 607 -9.90 -10.12 -17.53
CA SER A 607 -9.70 -11.04 -16.42
C SER A 607 -10.64 -12.26 -16.53
N SER A 608 -10.30 -13.36 -15.83
CA SER A 608 -11.19 -14.53 -15.74
C SER A 608 -12.55 -14.17 -15.15
N THR A 609 -12.58 -13.29 -14.14
CA THR A 609 -13.81 -12.80 -13.51
C THR A 609 -14.66 -12.00 -14.49
N ARG A 610 -14.05 -11.12 -15.29
CA ARG A 610 -14.77 -10.37 -16.31
C ARG A 610 -15.35 -11.29 -17.39
N TYR A 611 -14.58 -12.30 -17.80
CA TYR A 611 -15.06 -13.32 -18.73
C TYR A 611 -16.25 -14.11 -18.15
N GLU A 612 -16.17 -14.53 -16.89
CA GLU A 612 -17.25 -15.23 -16.20
C GLU A 612 -18.51 -14.37 -16.07
N LEU A 613 -18.39 -13.10 -15.69
CA LEU A 613 -19.51 -12.17 -15.64
C LEU A 613 -20.15 -11.97 -17.01
N ASN A 614 -19.35 -11.81 -18.07
CA ASN A 614 -19.89 -11.76 -19.44
C ASN A 614 -20.65 -13.04 -19.81
N SER A 615 -20.12 -14.22 -19.46
CA SER A 615 -20.80 -15.49 -19.70
C SER A 615 -22.11 -15.61 -18.91
N ILE A 616 -22.16 -15.11 -17.68
CA ILE A 616 -23.38 -15.03 -16.87
C ILE A 616 -24.44 -14.15 -17.56
N LEU A 617 -24.02 -13.00 -18.10
CA LEU A 617 -24.90 -12.08 -18.83
C LEU A 617 -25.38 -12.69 -20.17
N ASP A 618 -24.49 -13.34 -20.92
CA ASP A 618 -24.83 -14.01 -22.18
C ASP A 618 -25.92 -15.08 -21.95
N ASN A 619 -25.78 -15.88 -20.89
CA ASN A 619 -26.76 -16.90 -20.54
C ASN A 619 -28.12 -16.29 -20.16
N ARG A 620 -28.16 -15.13 -19.49
CA ARG A 620 -29.41 -14.44 -19.15
C ARG A 620 -30.11 -13.87 -20.36
N GLU A 621 -29.38 -13.25 -21.28
CA GLU A 621 -29.94 -12.74 -22.54
C GLU A 621 -30.58 -13.87 -23.36
N LEU A 622 -29.92 -15.04 -23.44
CA LEU A 622 -30.49 -16.22 -24.07
C LEU A 622 -31.81 -16.68 -23.40
N GLN A 623 -31.85 -16.70 -22.06
CA GLN A 623 -33.07 -17.03 -21.31
C GLN A 623 -34.20 -16.04 -21.57
N LEU A 624 -33.93 -14.74 -21.53
CA LEU A 624 -34.92 -13.69 -21.80
C LEU A 624 -35.46 -13.78 -23.23
N GLY A 625 -34.60 -14.07 -24.21
CA GLY A 625 -35.00 -14.32 -25.59
C GLY A 625 -35.91 -15.55 -25.74
N MET A 626 -35.63 -16.63 -25.00
CA MET A 626 -36.49 -17.82 -24.96
C MET A 626 -37.83 -17.56 -24.26
N GLU A 627 -37.84 -16.82 -23.16
CA GLU A 627 -39.07 -16.42 -22.44
C GLU A 627 -39.97 -15.54 -23.32
N PHE A 628 -39.39 -14.60 -24.08
CA PHE A 628 -40.13 -13.77 -25.04
C PHE A 628 -40.74 -14.61 -26.17
N CYS A 629 -39.98 -15.55 -26.76
CA CYS A 629 -40.48 -16.48 -27.75
C CYS A 629 -41.62 -17.36 -27.19
N MET A 630 -41.46 -17.92 -25.99
CA MET A 630 -42.50 -18.75 -25.38
C MET A 630 -43.75 -17.97 -24.96
N ALA A 631 -43.62 -16.69 -24.59
CA ALA A 631 -44.76 -15.80 -24.36
C ALA A 631 -45.51 -15.50 -25.67
N PHE A 632 -44.81 -15.35 -26.80
CA PHE A 632 -45.40 -15.21 -28.13
C PHE A 632 -46.13 -16.48 -28.62
N PHE A 633 -45.70 -17.67 -28.18
CA PHE A 633 -46.31 -18.94 -28.54
C PHE A 633 -47.35 -19.48 -27.54
N LYS A 634 -47.72 -18.73 -26.49
CA LYS A 634 -48.91 -19.08 -25.69
C LYS A 634 -50.16 -18.85 -26.54
N PRO A 635 -50.94 -19.90 -26.88
CA PRO A 635 -52.22 -19.69 -27.55
C PRO A 635 -53.12 -18.89 -26.61
N SER A 636 -53.68 -17.79 -27.09
CA SER A 636 -54.82 -17.15 -26.46
C SER A 636 -55.96 -18.17 -26.45
N MET A 637 -56.13 -18.88 -25.33
CA MET A 637 -57.37 -19.61 -25.07
C MET A 637 -58.49 -18.56 -25.09
N PRO A 638 -59.48 -18.66 -26.00
CA PRO A 638 -60.55 -17.70 -26.05
C PRO A 638 -61.34 -17.77 -24.75
N ALA A 639 -61.64 -16.60 -24.19
CA ALA A 639 -62.50 -16.44 -23.04
C ALA A 639 -63.79 -17.27 -23.23
N ARG A 640 -64.03 -18.18 -22.29
CA ARG A 640 -65.27 -18.95 -22.18
C ARG A 640 -66.41 -17.92 -22.07
N ARG A 641 -67.25 -17.84 -23.10
CA ARG A 641 -68.51 -17.09 -23.05
C ARG A 641 -69.37 -17.65 -21.92
N ASP A 642 -69.70 -16.79 -20.96
CA ASP A 642 -70.82 -17.00 -20.07
C ASP A 642 -72.10 -17.08 -20.89
N ASN A 643 -72.61 -18.31 -21.06
CA ASN A 643 -73.98 -18.52 -21.49
C ASN A 643 -74.84 -18.62 -20.23
N ASN A 644 -75.51 -17.51 -19.92
CA ASN A 644 -76.75 -17.50 -19.15
C ASN A 644 -77.70 -18.58 -19.72
N ARG A 645 -78.01 -19.59 -18.91
CA ARG A 645 -79.22 -20.39 -19.07
C ARG A 645 -79.93 -20.46 -17.73
N GLU A 646 -81.07 -19.81 -17.71
CA GLU A 646 -82.10 -19.86 -16.69
C GLU A 646 -82.52 -21.31 -16.41
N THR A 647 -82.62 -21.61 -15.13
CA THR A 647 -83.26 -22.81 -14.56
C THR A 647 -84.77 -22.79 -14.80
N PRO A 648 -85.39 -23.93 -15.16
CA PRO A 648 -86.77 -24.20 -14.81
C PRO A 648 -86.87 -25.27 -13.70
N THR A 649 -87.64 -24.90 -12.69
CA THR A 649 -88.18 -25.67 -11.56
C THR A 649 -88.87 -26.98 -12.00
N PRO A 650 -88.73 -28.09 -11.26
CA PRO A 650 -89.58 -29.26 -11.46
C PRO A 650 -90.86 -29.15 -10.63
N ILE A 651 -92.01 -29.24 -11.32
CA ILE A 651 -93.33 -29.44 -10.74
C ILE A 651 -93.64 -30.96 -10.79
N PHE A 652 -94.09 -31.49 -9.65
CA PHE A 652 -94.64 -32.85 -9.48
C PHE A 652 -95.85 -33.12 -10.37
N SER A 653 -95.95 -34.31 -10.98
CA SER A 653 -97.17 -35.16 -10.90
C SER A 653 -96.97 -36.55 -11.54
N GLN A 654 -97.45 -37.55 -10.78
CA GLN A 654 -97.89 -38.92 -11.08
C GLN A 654 -96.99 -39.90 -11.85
#